data_AF-U2G2H1-F1
#
_entry.id   AF-U2G2H1-F1
#
_cell.length_a   1.000
_cell.length_b   1.000
_cell.length_c   1.000
_cell.angle_alpha   90.00
_cell.angle_beta   90.00
_cell.angle_gamma   90.00
#
_symmetry.space_group_name_H-M   'P 1'
#
loop_
_entity.id
_entity.type
_entity.pdbx_description
1 polymer ?
#
loop_
_entity_poly.entity_id
_entity_poly.type
_entity_poly.pdbx_seq_one_letter_code
_entity_poly.pdbx_strand_id
1 'polypeptide(L)'
;MAEKRKYEPLKIEKKWQEIWDKNEEFEPKDDLSLPKKYILSMFPYPSGRIHMGHVRNYSIGDALARSYRKSGFNVLHPIGFDSFGMPAENAAIKHKIHPKIWTYENIDYMKKELASLGFSFSKKRILATSDPLYTKWEQSFFIKMFEKGLVYRKNAIVNWCEYDQTVLANEQVEDGKCWRCGNDVVQKELPGYYFNITKYASELLEDLKLLEGKWPNQVITMQENWIGRSYGLEFKFSLDEVSKETLGGKFDGFEVFTTRPDTIYGVSYTALAPEHPIVKALLKSDKFDESKKTKIKAILNQSPRERQASDKDGEFLGIYVLHPLTNEKVPVWVANFILADYGSGAIMAVPAHDQRDFEFASKFNLPIKPVVKPLEGESDDSKAYSEYGVAINSELINGLSSEDAKSFIIEKFEKDGLGKRITNYKLRDWGISRQRYWGAPIPVVHCKCCGVVPEKEENLPIALPEDVEITGEGNPLDKHPTWKFTKCPKCGKDAIRETDTMDTFVESSWYFARFASDEKSWEQKALDENSVNYWMNVDQYIGGIEHAILHLLYARFFQKVLRDLGYLRGDEPFENLLTQGMVLKDGKKMSKSKGNVVDPDDIINRYGADTARLFILFAAPPQKELEWNDSAVEGAFRFLNRLWEKAQTIKKIDKLPEIDHESLNKDEKFARLKIYEALKKSTEVFGDTFAFNTLIAACMEALNAINAQDNDDVNAEGFFIILNLLEPIVPHIANELSEELFGRKNFTKIAVKEEVFVKDSIALAVTVNGKKRAEFEVAASESESEILKQAKQNVAKWLEGKEILKEIYIKGKLVNFVIKG
;
A
#
# COMPACT_ATOMS: atom_id res chain seq x y z
N MET A 1 -2.77 57.40 -11.10
CA MET A 1 -2.66 55.93 -11.25
C MET A 1 -2.76 55.35 -9.86
N ALA A 2 -3.74 54.48 -9.60
CA ALA A 2 -3.78 53.76 -8.32
C ALA A 2 -2.51 52.91 -8.19
N GLU A 3 -1.89 52.94 -7.01
CA GLU A 3 -0.67 52.19 -6.73
C GLU A 3 -0.97 50.68 -6.84
N LYS A 4 -0.26 49.95 -7.73
CA LYS A 4 -0.45 48.51 -7.89
C LYS A 4 -0.14 47.79 -6.58
N ARG A 5 -1.12 47.07 -6.01
CA ARG A 5 -0.89 46.29 -4.79
C ARG A 5 0.00 45.11 -5.09
N LYS A 6 1.06 44.92 -4.30
CA LYS A 6 1.90 43.73 -4.38
C LYS A 6 1.20 42.53 -3.74
N TYR A 7 1.46 41.33 -4.25
CA TYR A 7 1.02 40.09 -3.63
C TYR A 7 1.83 39.86 -2.34
N GLU A 8 1.15 39.78 -1.19
CA GLU A 8 1.75 39.56 0.13
C GLU A 8 1.27 38.21 0.71
N PRO A 9 1.85 37.06 0.31
CA PRO A 9 1.34 35.73 0.65
C PRO A 9 1.12 35.55 2.16
N LEU A 10 2.14 35.81 2.97
CA LEU A 10 2.09 35.56 4.42
C LEU A 10 0.95 36.30 5.14
N LYS A 11 0.59 37.49 4.67
CA LYS A 11 -0.52 38.28 5.24
C LYS A 11 -1.88 37.73 4.84
N ILE A 12 -2.02 37.34 3.58
CA ILE A 12 -3.26 36.79 3.02
C ILE A 12 -3.51 35.39 3.59
N GLU A 13 -2.47 34.55 3.63
CA GLU A 13 -2.52 33.18 4.14
C GLU A 13 -2.97 33.17 5.60
N LYS A 14 -2.32 33.97 6.45
CA LYS A 14 -2.70 34.11 7.86
C LYS A 14 -4.15 34.56 8.02
N LYS A 15 -4.59 35.58 7.27
CA LYS A 15 -5.97 36.08 7.31
C LYS A 15 -6.98 34.96 7.03
N TRP A 16 -6.78 34.21 5.95
CA TRP A 16 -7.73 33.17 5.55
C TRP A 16 -7.73 31.95 6.47
N GLN A 17 -6.56 31.54 6.95
CA GLN A 17 -6.44 30.49 7.95
C GLN A 17 -7.23 30.86 9.22
N GLU A 18 -7.10 32.10 9.72
CA GLU A 18 -7.87 32.60 10.87
C GLU A 18 -9.38 32.64 10.61
N ILE A 19 -9.80 33.01 9.39
CA ILE A 19 -11.23 33.03 9.00
C ILE A 19 -11.81 31.60 8.99
N TRP A 20 -11.15 30.66 8.30
CA TRP A 20 -11.61 29.27 8.22
C TRP A 20 -11.67 28.61 9.58
N ASP A 21 -10.68 28.89 10.43
CA ASP A 21 -10.61 28.41 11.79
C ASP A 21 -11.76 28.93 12.66
N LYS A 22 -12.01 30.24 12.63
CA LYS A 22 -13.08 30.89 13.41
C LYS A 22 -14.46 30.41 13.00
N ASN A 23 -14.65 30.13 11.71
CA ASN A 23 -15.92 29.71 11.14
C ASN A 23 -16.11 28.18 11.14
N GLU A 24 -15.11 27.42 11.60
CA GLU A 24 -15.11 25.95 11.57
C GLU A 24 -15.41 25.38 10.15
N GLU A 25 -14.92 26.03 9.08
CA GLU A 25 -15.32 25.74 7.68
C GLU A 25 -15.00 24.29 7.24
N PHE A 26 -14.11 23.60 7.96
CA PHE A 26 -13.60 22.28 7.61
C PHE A 26 -14.15 21.15 8.48
N GLU A 27 -14.96 21.46 9.48
CA GLU A 27 -15.61 20.43 10.28
C GLU A 27 -16.71 19.72 9.48
N PRO A 28 -16.83 18.38 9.60
CA PRO A 28 -17.96 17.67 9.04
C PRO A 28 -19.26 18.18 9.67
N LYS A 29 -20.34 18.21 8.88
CA LYS A 29 -21.67 18.59 9.37
C LYS A 29 -22.30 17.41 10.10
N ASP A 30 -23.11 17.70 11.12
CA ASP A 30 -23.93 16.69 11.82
C ASP A 30 -25.11 16.16 10.96
N ASP A 31 -25.34 16.74 9.77
CA ASP A 31 -26.39 16.30 8.83
C ASP A 31 -25.97 15.07 8.01
N LEU A 32 -26.42 13.90 8.48
CA LEU A 32 -26.18 12.60 7.84
C LEU A 32 -27.09 12.33 6.63
N SER A 33 -27.95 13.27 6.21
CA SER A 33 -28.74 13.14 4.97
C SER A 33 -27.98 13.59 3.73
N LEU A 34 -26.92 14.38 3.91
CA LEU A 34 -26.07 14.85 2.83
C LEU A 34 -25.25 13.71 2.24
N PRO A 35 -24.94 13.74 0.92
CA PRO A 35 -24.00 12.80 0.35
C PRO A 35 -22.62 13.01 0.98
N LYS A 36 -21.98 11.92 1.41
CA LYS A 36 -20.72 11.94 2.16
C LYS A 36 -19.50 11.76 1.27
N LYS A 37 -18.37 12.31 1.71
CA LYS A 37 -17.03 11.96 1.23
C LYS A 37 -16.06 11.86 2.40
N TYR A 38 -15.47 10.68 2.56
CA TYR A 38 -14.42 10.43 3.52
C TYR A 38 -13.07 10.37 2.80
N ILE A 39 -12.31 11.46 2.89
CA ILE A 39 -10.99 11.61 2.26
C ILE A 39 -9.94 11.46 3.35
N LEU A 40 -9.05 10.49 3.22
CA LEU A 40 -8.06 10.18 4.25
C LEU A 40 -6.67 9.99 3.64
N SER A 41 -5.70 10.68 4.22
CA SER A 41 -4.29 10.46 3.92
C SER A 41 -3.65 9.64 5.04
N MET A 42 -2.67 8.79 4.70
CA MET A 42 -1.82 8.13 5.70
C MET A 42 -1.24 9.18 6.65
N PHE A 43 -1.61 9.08 7.92
CA PHE A 43 -1.16 9.99 8.96
C PHE A 43 0.36 9.82 9.23
N PRO A 44 1.06 10.87 9.66
CA PRO A 44 2.52 10.82 9.78
C PRO A 44 2.97 10.26 11.13
N TYR A 45 4.18 9.72 11.15
CA TYR A 45 4.94 9.46 12.37
C TYR A 45 5.53 10.77 12.93
N PRO A 46 5.27 11.15 14.19
CA PRO A 46 5.83 12.36 14.82
C PRO A 46 7.27 12.12 15.31
N SER A 47 8.13 11.64 14.43
CA SER A 47 9.56 11.38 14.68
C SER A 47 10.46 12.58 14.35
N GLY A 48 9.87 13.73 14.02
CA GLY A 48 10.50 15.00 13.69
C GLY A 48 9.52 15.87 12.86
N ARG A 49 10.02 16.91 12.20
CA ARG A 49 9.23 17.80 11.31
C ARG A 49 8.66 17.14 10.05
N ILE A 50 7.65 17.75 9.43
CA ILE A 50 7.21 17.32 8.09
C ILE A 50 8.25 17.70 7.02
N HIS A 51 8.01 17.23 5.79
CA HIS A 51 8.88 17.48 4.64
C HIS A 51 8.05 17.48 3.36
N MET A 52 8.61 17.86 2.22
CA MET A 52 7.83 18.01 0.98
C MET A 52 7.15 16.73 0.47
N GLY A 53 7.64 15.54 0.83
CA GLY A 53 6.88 14.28 0.66
C GLY A 53 5.54 14.23 1.42
N HIS A 54 5.47 14.73 2.66
CA HIS A 54 4.23 14.88 3.41
C HIS A 54 3.32 15.93 2.77
N VAL A 55 3.90 17.07 2.36
CA VAL A 55 3.15 18.15 1.69
C VAL A 55 2.50 17.65 0.41
N ARG A 56 3.16 16.79 -0.37
CA ARG A 56 2.56 16.15 -1.55
C ARG A 56 1.31 15.35 -1.19
N ASN A 57 1.41 14.45 -0.20
CA ASN A 57 0.31 13.60 0.25
C ASN A 57 -0.90 14.41 0.69
N TYR A 58 -0.66 15.38 1.56
CA TYR A 58 -1.72 16.16 2.18
C TYR A 58 -2.29 17.22 1.24
N SER A 59 -1.52 17.73 0.27
CA SER A 59 -2.04 18.62 -0.78
C SER A 59 -3.01 17.90 -1.72
N ILE A 60 -2.75 16.62 -2.03
CA ILE A 60 -3.68 15.82 -2.85
C ILE A 60 -5.00 15.61 -2.10
N GLY A 61 -4.92 15.16 -0.84
CA GLY A 61 -6.12 14.98 0.00
C GLY A 61 -6.91 16.28 0.18
N ASP A 62 -6.20 17.38 0.40
CA ASP A 62 -6.83 18.69 0.59
C ASP A 62 -7.54 19.21 -0.66
N ALA A 63 -6.93 19.05 -1.83
CA ALA A 63 -7.56 19.44 -3.09
C ALA A 63 -8.87 18.67 -3.32
N LEU A 64 -8.89 17.36 -3.02
CA LEU A 64 -10.11 16.57 -3.11
C LEU A 64 -11.16 17.03 -2.10
N ALA A 65 -10.77 17.18 -0.83
CA ALA A 65 -11.68 17.59 0.24
C ALA A 65 -12.35 18.94 -0.06
N ARG A 66 -11.58 19.94 -0.51
CA ARG A 66 -12.10 21.27 -0.91
C ARG A 66 -13.04 21.19 -2.11
N SER A 67 -12.68 20.42 -3.15
CA SER A 67 -13.51 20.24 -4.34
C SER A 67 -14.88 19.62 -3.99
N TYR A 68 -14.89 18.58 -3.15
CA TYR A 68 -16.14 17.95 -2.71
C TYR A 68 -16.98 18.84 -1.80
N ARG A 69 -16.37 19.61 -0.88
CA ARG A 69 -17.10 20.58 -0.05
C ARG A 69 -17.81 21.63 -0.91
N LYS A 70 -17.13 22.19 -1.92
CA LYS A 70 -17.75 23.13 -2.88
C LYS A 70 -18.86 22.50 -3.71
N SER A 71 -18.81 21.19 -3.90
CA SER A 71 -19.84 20.43 -4.61
C SER A 71 -21.02 20.03 -3.71
N GLY A 72 -21.05 20.47 -2.46
CA GLY A 72 -22.17 20.26 -1.54
C GLY A 72 -22.14 18.96 -0.73
N PHE A 73 -21.03 18.22 -0.77
CA PHE A 73 -20.87 17.00 0.03
C PHE A 73 -20.59 17.33 1.50
N ASN A 74 -21.02 16.45 2.39
CA ASN A 74 -20.49 16.40 3.75
C ASN A 74 -19.12 15.72 3.71
N VAL A 75 -18.05 16.41 4.10
CA VAL A 75 -16.69 15.91 3.92
C VAL A 75 -16.02 15.67 5.27
N LEU A 76 -15.64 14.42 5.51
CA LEU A 76 -14.72 14.04 6.59
C LEU A 76 -13.31 14.03 6.01
N HIS A 77 -12.48 14.96 6.48
CA HIS A 77 -11.06 15.06 6.14
C HIS A 77 -10.26 15.23 7.43
N PRO A 78 -9.92 14.12 8.11
CA PRO A 78 -9.26 14.15 9.40
C PRO A 78 -7.73 14.04 9.25
N ILE A 79 -7.02 14.24 10.34
CA ILE A 79 -5.58 13.97 10.44
C ILE A 79 -5.26 13.48 11.85
N GLY A 80 -4.17 12.72 12.01
CA GLY A 80 -3.71 12.32 13.33
C GLY A 80 -2.21 12.08 13.30
N PHE A 81 -1.72 11.33 14.28
CA PHE A 81 -0.31 11.04 14.44
C PHE A 81 -0.14 9.60 14.91
N ASP A 82 0.64 8.84 14.15
CA ASP A 82 1.04 7.49 14.55
C ASP A 82 2.18 7.60 15.56
N SER A 83 1.82 7.83 16.82
CA SER A 83 2.69 8.43 17.83
C SER A 83 3.34 7.43 18.78
N PHE A 84 3.08 6.14 18.60
CA PHE A 84 3.83 5.05 19.23
C PHE A 84 4.90 4.44 18.32
N GLY A 85 5.65 3.49 18.87
CA GLY A 85 6.62 2.69 18.16
C GLY A 85 8.04 3.25 18.17
N MET A 86 8.96 2.44 17.66
CA MET A 86 10.40 2.72 17.72
C MET A 86 10.87 3.98 16.99
N PRO A 87 10.23 4.53 15.92
CA PRO A 87 10.71 5.76 15.30
C PRO A 87 10.73 6.93 16.29
N ALA A 88 9.68 7.09 17.10
CA ALA A 88 9.61 8.11 18.13
C ALA A 88 10.57 7.80 19.30
N GLU A 89 10.62 6.54 19.75
CA GLU A 89 11.47 6.12 20.87
C GLU A 89 12.98 6.25 20.56
N ASN A 90 13.44 5.79 19.39
CA ASN A 90 14.84 5.87 18.98
C ASN A 90 15.30 7.33 18.82
N ALA A 91 14.42 8.19 18.27
CA ALA A 91 14.70 9.62 18.18
C ALA A 91 14.83 10.23 19.58
N ALA A 92 13.91 9.93 20.49
CA ALA A 92 13.95 10.40 21.87
C ALA A 92 15.22 9.94 22.61
N ILE A 93 15.62 8.67 22.48
CA ILE A 93 16.87 8.12 23.03
C ILE A 93 18.09 8.87 22.50
N LYS A 94 18.17 9.09 21.17
CA LYS A 94 19.27 9.85 20.54
C LYS A 94 19.38 11.28 21.08
N HIS A 95 18.25 11.91 21.37
CA HIS A 95 18.18 13.26 21.93
C HIS A 95 18.24 13.31 23.46
N LYS A 96 18.29 12.15 24.14
CA LYS A 96 18.27 12.03 25.61
C LYS A 96 17.04 12.69 26.26
N ILE A 97 15.88 12.53 25.62
CA ILE A 97 14.59 13.07 26.07
C ILE A 97 13.60 11.91 26.24
N HIS A 98 12.61 12.05 27.13
CA HIS A 98 11.56 11.04 27.28
C HIS A 98 10.71 10.95 26.00
N PRO A 99 10.38 9.74 25.48
CA PRO A 99 9.63 9.57 24.22
C PRO A 99 8.31 10.32 24.18
N LYS A 100 7.56 10.37 25.28
CA LYS A 100 6.35 11.21 25.41
C LYS A 100 6.64 12.66 25.06
N ILE A 101 7.61 13.29 25.72
CA ILE A 101 7.94 14.71 25.51
C ILE A 101 8.33 14.95 24.05
N TRP A 102 9.26 14.17 23.52
CA TRP A 102 9.68 14.25 22.12
C TRP A 102 8.52 14.11 21.14
N THR A 103 7.64 13.14 21.38
CA THR A 103 6.48 12.85 20.54
C THR A 103 5.51 14.02 20.50
N TYR A 104 5.07 14.51 21.66
CA TYR A 104 4.08 15.58 21.73
C TYR A 104 4.65 16.94 21.28
N GLU A 105 5.93 17.22 21.51
CA GLU A 105 6.60 18.40 20.93
C GLU A 105 6.60 18.36 19.39
N ASN A 106 6.85 17.20 18.80
CA ASN A 106 6.77 17.03 17.35
C ASN A 106 5.34 17.12 16.83
N ILE A 107 4.37 16.53 17.52
CA ILE A 107 2.94 16.68 17.18
C ILE A 107 2.56 18.16 17.16
N ASP A 108 2.90 18.92 18.20
CA ASP A 108 2.58 20.34 18.28
C ASP A 108 3.25 21.16 17.17
N TYR A 109 4.48 20.81 16.80
CA TYR A 109 5.17 21.45 15.68
C TYR A 109 4.50 21.11 14.35
N MET A 110 4.27 19.83 14.06
CA MET A 110 3.66 19.38 12.81
C MET A 110 2.25 19.91 12.63
N LYS A 111 1.45 20.03 13.71
CA LYS A 111 0.13 20.68 13.65
C LYS A 111 0.23 22.13 13.16
N LYS A 112 1.25 22.86 13.58
CA LYS A 112 1.50 24.25 13.11
C LYS A 112 1.95 24.27 11.65
N GLU A 113 2.83 23.37 11.22
CA GLU A 113 3.27 23.26 9.82
C GLU A 113 2.10 22.89 8.88
N LEU A 114 1.25 21.95 9.28
CA LEU A 114 0.08 21.56 8.50
C LEU A 114 -0.96 22.70 8.42
N ALA A 115 -1.13 23.44 9.52
CA ALA A 115 -2.00 24.61 9.55
C ALA A 115 -1.46 25.76 8.70
N SER A 116 -0.14 26.01 8.72
CA SER A 116 0.49 27.08 7.92
C SER A 116 0.41 26.81 6.41
N LEU A 117 0.32 25.55 5.99
CA LEU A 117 0.02 25.14 4.62
C LEU A 117 -1.46 25.32 4.24
N GLY A 118 -2.34 25.66 5.19
CA GLY A 118 -3.77 25.86 4.95
C GLY A 118 -4.51 24.58 4.56
N PHE A 119 -4.09 23.41 5.07
CA PHE A 119 -4.83 22.17 4.84
C PHE A 119 -6.17 22.18 5.60
N SER A 120 -7.22 21.74 4.92
CA SER A 120 -8.61 21.70 5.39
C SER A 120 -8.94 20.48 6.24
N PHE A 121 -8.04 20.15 7.17
CA PHE A 121 -8.28 19.08 8.13
C PHE A 121 -9.30 19.53 9.19
N SER A 122 -10.13 18.60 9.64
CA SER A 122 -10.95 18.80 10.84
C SER A 122 -10.05 18.93 12.07
N LYS A 123 -10.30 19.96 12.89
CA LYS A 123 -9.63 20.19 14.16
C LYS A 123 -10.23 19.38 15.30
N LYS A 124 -11.50 18.98 15.17
CA LYS A 124 -12.20 18.12 16.14
C LYS A 124 -11.88 16.63 15.93
N ARG A 125 -11.39 16.24 14.75
CA ARG A 125 -10.98 14.87 14.39
C ARG A 125 -9.46 14.71 14.37
N ILE A 126 -8.77 15.11 15.44
CA ILE A 126 -7.32 14.90 15.59
C ILE A 126 -7.04 13.85 16.66
N LEU A 127 -6.20 12.86 16.32
CA LEU A 127 -5.84 11.75 17.20
C LEU A 127 -4.32 11.63 17.34
N ALA A 128 -3.83 11.24 18.51
CA ALA A 128 -2.50 10.66 18.68
C ALA A 128 -2.69 9.22 19.18
N THR A 129 -2.09 8.24 18.50
CA THR A 129 -2.28 6.82 18.85
C THR A 129 -1.73 6.47 20.24
N SER A 130 -0.82 7.29 20.76
CA SER A 130 -0.26 7.20 22.11
C SER A 130 -1.16 7.72 23.23
N ASP A 131 -2.34 8.29 22.90
CA ASP A 131 -3.26 8.80 23.91
C ASP A 131 -3.88 7.64 24.71
N PRO A 132 -3.98 7.73 26.06
CA PRO A 132 -4.61 6.69 26.88
C PRO A 132 -6.05 6.35 26.44
N LEU A 133 -6.79 7.33 25.92
CA LEU A 133 -8.14 7.10 25.40
C LEU A 133 -8.13 6.23 24.13
N TYR A 134 -7.14 6.38 23.26
CA TYR A 134 -7.01 5.55 22.07
C TYR A 134 -6.63 4.11 22.47
N THR A 135 -5.62 3.98 23.32
CA THR A 135 -5.10 2.68 23.79
C THR A 135 -6.12 1.87 24.59
N LYS A 136 -7.02 2.54 25.33
CA LYS A 136 -8.15 1.89 26.01
C LYS A 136 -8.96 1.02 25.05
N TRP A 137 -9.23 1.52 23.84
CA TRP A 137 -10.13 0.85 22.89
C TRP A 137 -9.44 -0.26 22.13
N GLU A 138 -8.18 -0.10 21.71
CA GLU A 138 -7.44 -1.20 21.10
C GLU A 138 -7.12 -2.31 22.11
N GLN A 139 -6.91 -1.99 23.40
CA GLN A 139 -6.79 -3.00 24.45
C GLN A 139 -8.11 -3.76 24.64
N SER A 140 -9.26 -3.10 24.54
CA SER A 140 -10.58 -3.75 24.52
C SER A 140 -10.73 -4.66 23.29
N PHE A 141 -10.32 -4.23 22.10
CA PHE A 141 -10.32 -5.08 20.90
C PHE A 141 -9.42 -6.30 21.07
N PHE A 142 -8.21 -6.13 21.61
CA PHE A 142 -7.30 -7.22 21.91
C PHE A 142 -7.96 -8.26 22.81
N ILE A 143 -8.61 -7.85 23.90
CA ILE A 143 -9.29 -8.77 24.83
C ILE A 143 -10.38 -9.56 24.10
N LYS A 144 -11.23 -8.88 23.31
CA LYS A 144 -12.29 -9.56 22.53
C LYS A 144 -11.72 -10.53 21.50
N MET A 145 -10.61 -10.17 20.85
CA MET A 145 -9.90 -11.05 19.93
C MET A 145 -9.30 -12.25 20.68
N PHE A 146 -8.75 -12.06 21.88
CA PHE A 146 -8.19 -13.12 22.71
C PHE A 146 -9.28 -14.12 23.12
N GLU A 147 -10.43 -13.63 23.57
CA GLU A 147 -11.60 -14.45 23.94
C GLU A 147 -12.14 -15.27 22.76
N LYS A 148 -12.03 -14.76 21.53
CA LYS A 148 -12.42 -15.45 20.29
C LYS A 148 -11.32 -16.35 19.69
N GLY A 149 -10.17 -16.48 20.35
CA GLY A 149 -9.04 -17.29 19.86
C GLY A 149 -8.35 -16.70 18.63
N LEU A 150 -8.52 -15.40 18.38
CA LEU A 150 -7.79 -14.64 17.35
C LEU A 150 -6.45 -14.11 17.86
N VAL A 151 -6.23 -14.12 19.16
CA VAL A 151 -4.91 -13.86 19.78
C VAL A 151 -4.46 -15.10 20.52
N TYR A 152 -3.19 -15.46 20.37
CA TYR A 152 -2.58 -16.54 21.13
C TYR A 152 -1.11 -16.25 21.41
N ARG A 153 -0.55 -16.98 22.39
CA ARG A 153 0.87 -16.89 22.77
C ARG A 153 1.61 -18.16 22.35
N LYS A 154 2.77 -18.03 21.73
CA LYS A 154 3.68 -19.15 21.41
C LYS A 154 5.14 -18.73 21.58
N ASN A 155 6.02 -19.72 21.77
CA ASN A 155 7.44 -19.54 21.51
C ASN A 155 7.66 -19.64 20.01
N ALA A 156 8.41 -18.71 19.45
CA ALA A 156 8.78 -18.75 18.05
C ALA A 156 10.21 -18.26 17.87
N ILE A 157 10.85 -18.79 16.83
CA ILE A 157 12.04 -18.18 16.27
C ILE A 157 11.59 -16.88 15.58
N VAL A 158 12.07 -15.75 16.09
CA VAL A 158 11.72 -14.41 15.66
C VAL A 158 12.95 -13.68 15.10
N ASN A 159 12.68 -12.78 14.16
CA ASN A 159 13.67 -11.82 13.68
C ASN A 159 14.04 -10.88 14.83
N TRP A 160 15.32 -10.79 15.16
CA TRP A 160 15.85 -9.97 16.24
C TRP A 160 16.92 -9.03 15.70
N CYS A 161 16.77 -7.74 15.99
CA CYS A 161 17.80 -6.76 15.71
C CYS A 161 18.65 -6.57 16.97
N GLU A 162 19.92 -6.98 16.96
CA GLU A 162 20.83 -6.78 18.10
C GLU A 162 21.17 -5.31 18.33
N TYR A 163 21.05 -4.47 17.29
CA TYR A 163 21.26 -3.03 17.46
C TYR A 163 20.06 -2.37 18.15
N ASP A 164 18.85 -2.68 17.69
CA ASP A 164 17.62 -2.09 18.23
C ASP A 164 17.09 -2.84 19.47
N GLN A 165 17.70 -3.96 19.86
CA GLN A 165 17.31 -4.81 21.00
C GLN A 165 15.81 -5.15 21.01
N THR A 166 15.27 -5.57 19.85
CA THR A 166 13.83 -5.87 19.70
C THR A 166 13.54 -6.87 18.60
N VAL A 167 12.38 -7.52 18.73
CA VAL A 167 11.76 -8.32 17.68
C VAL A 167 11.30 -7.45 16.52
N LEU A 168 11.46 -7.97 15.31
CA LEU A 168 10.94 -7.44 14.06
C LEU A 168 9.89 -8.41 13.49
N ALA A 169 8.81 -7.88 12.91
CA ALA A 169 7.92 -8.67 12.06
C ALA A 169 8.65 -9.11 10.79
N ASN A 170 8.12 -10.11 10.05
CA ASN A 170 8.77 -10.57 8.81
C ASN A 170 8.84 -9.45 7.77
N GLU A 171 7.80 -8.62 7.74
CA GLU A 171 7.64 -7.46 6.88
C GLU A 171 8.61 -6.31 7.23
N GLN A 172 9.27 -6.38 8.39
CA GLN A 172 10.24 -5.38 8.87
C GLN A 172 11.70 -5.81 8.61
N VAL A 173 11.92 -6.90 7.85
CA VAL A 173 13.24 -7.39 7.45
C VAL A 173 13.38 -7.28 5.93
N GLU A 174 14.27 -6.40 5.48
CA GLU A 174 14.55 -6.13 4.07
C GLU A 174 15.95 -6.67 3.73
N ASP A 175 16.04 -7.61 2.80
CA ASP A 175 17.30 -8.28 2.41
C ASP A 175 18.12 -8.82 3.61
N GLY A 176 17.44 -9.36 4.62
CA GLY A 176 18.05 -9.89 5.84
C GLY A 176 18.53 -8.82 6.83
N LYS A 177 18.21 -7.54 6.57
CA LYS A 177 18.58 -6.39 7.39
C LYS A 177 17.35 -5.74 8.01
N CYS A 178 17.57 -5.05 9.13
CA CYS A 178 16.52 -4.25 9.76
C CYS A 178 16.14 -3.09 8.84
N TRP A 179 14.85 -2.97 8.49
CA TRP A 179 14.30 -1.91 7.63
C TRP A 179 14.63 -0.48 8.07
N ARG A 180 15.00 -0.30 9.36
CA ARG A 180 15.32 1.01 9.94
C ARG A 180 16.81 1.28 10.03
N CYS A 181 17.55 0.43 10.73
CA CYS A 181 18.95 0.68 11.05
C CYS A 181 19.92 0.08 10.02
N GLY A 182 19.45 -0.79 9.12
CA GLY A 182 20.28 -1.45 8.10
C GLY A 182 21.27 -2.50 8.62
N ASN A 183 21.23 -2.83 9.93
CA ASN A 183 22.05 -3.87 10.52
C ASN A 183 21.47 -5.27 10.26
N ASP A 184 22.33 -6.28 10.33
CA ASP A 184 21.93 -7.66 10.11
C ASP A 184 20.96 -8.16 11.19
N VAL A 185 19.96 -8.91 10.75
CA VAL A 185 18.94 -9.51 11.61
C VAL A 185 19.36 -10.94 11.97
N VAL A 186 19.32 -11.26 13.25
CA VAL A 186 19.56 -12.62 13.75
C VAL A 186 18.24 -13.28 14.12
N GLN A 187 18.25 -14.61 14.25
CA GLN A 187 17.10 -15.38 14.70
C GLN A 187 17.24 -15.69 16.18
N LYS A 188 16.20 -15.42 16.97
CA LYS A 188 16.17 -15.68 18.42
C LYS A 188 14.86 -16.35 18.80
N GLU A 189 14.89 -17.32 19.70
CA GLU A 189 13.66 -17.94 20.20
C GLU A 189 13.10 -17.12 21.37
N LEU A 190 11.87 -16.61 21.24
CA LEU A 190 11.20 -15.82 22.28
C LEU A 190 9.70 -16.14 22.36
N PRO A 191 9.09 -16.12 23.56
CA PRO A 191 7.64 -16.10 23.71
C PRO A 191 7.08 -14.76 23.21
N GLY A 192 5.96 -14.79 22.48
CA GLY A 192 5.25 -13.58 22.05
C GLY A 192 3.78 -13.84 21.74
N TYR A 193 3.02 -12.76 21.59
CA TYR A 193 1.61 -12.78 21.16
C TYR A 193 1.49 -12.56 19.67
N TYR A 194 0.54 -13.28 19.09
CA TYR A 194 0.28 -13.29 17.66
C TYR A 194 -1.20 -13.06 17.41
N PHE A 195 -1.50 -12.21 16.43
CA PHE A 195 -2.81 -12.18 15.80
C PHE A 195 -2.89 -13.27 14.73
N ASN A 196 -3.93 -14.09 14.80
CA ASN A 196 -4.21 -15.18 13.87
C ASN A 196 -4.81 -14.62 12.56
N ILE A 197 -4.01 -13.81 11.86
CA ILE A 197 -4.37 -13.24 10.54
C ILE A 197 -4.51 -14.35 9.49
N THR A 198 -3.83 -15.49 9.65
CA THR A 198 -3.93 -16.61 8.70
C THR A 198 -5.32 -17.23 8.66
N LYS A 199 -6.11 -17.13 9.74
CA LYS A 199 -7.53 -17.49 9.74
C LYS A 199 -8.36 -16.69 8.71
N TYR A 200 -7.90 -15.49 8.33
CA TYR A 200 -8.51 -14.64 7.31
C TYR A 200 -7.78 -14.69 5.97
N ALA A 201 -6.74 -15.53 5.80
CA ALA A 201 -5.90 -15.51 4.60
C ALA A 201 -6.67 -15.77 3.30
N SER A 202 -7.62 -16.72 3.30
CA SER A 202 -8.48 -16.99 2.14
C SER A 202 -9.31 -15.75 1.78
N GLU A 203 -9.97 -15.16 2.77
CA GLU A 203 -10.85 -13.99 2.57
C GLU A 203 -10.05 -12.76 2.13
N LEU A 204 -8.91 -12.50 2.76
CA LEU A 204 -7.99 -11.43 2.37
C LEU A 204 -7.47 -11.58 0.93
N LEU A 205 -7.32 -12.81 0.43
CA LEU A 205 -6.89 -13.05 -0.94
C LEU A 205 -8.06 -12.90 -1.92
N GLU A 206 -9.19 -13.54 -1.63
CA GLU A 206 -10.36 -13.57 -2.51
C GLU A 206 -10.97 -12.16 -2.69
N ASP A 207 -10.96 -11.34 -1.64
CA ASP A 207 -11.52 -9.99 -1.69
C ASP A 207 -10.63 -8.96 -2.41
N LEU A 208 -9.40 -9.32 -2.81
CA LEU A 208 -8.60 -8.46 -3.69
C LEU A 208 -9.31 -8.15 -5.02
N LYS A 209 -10.17 -9.07 -5.48
CA LYS A 209 -11.05 -8.85 -6.64
C LYS A 209 -11.99 -7.65 -6.45
N LEU A 210 -12.44 -7.36 -5.22
CA LEU A 210 -13.33 -6.24 -4.93
C LEU A 210 -12.63 -4.89 -5.12
N LEU A 211 -11.30 -4.91 -5.11
CA LEU A 211 -10.41 -3.75 -5.18
C LEU A 211 -9.88 -3.51 -6.60
N GLU A 212 -10.08 -4.44 -7.53
CA GLU A 212 -9.69 -4.29 -8.93
C GLU A 212 -10.31 -3.04 -9.56
N GLY A 213 -9.48 -2.26 -10.27
CA GLY A 213 -9.88 -0.98 -10.86
C GLY A 213 -9.97 0.20 -9.88
N LYS A 214 -9.92 -0.05 -8.57
CA LYS A 214 -9.95 0.98 -7.50
C LYS A 214 -8.63 1.12 -6.76
N TRP A 215 -7.87 0.04 -6.69
CA TRP A 215 -6.51 -0.01 -6.14
C TRP A 215 -5.50 -0.22 -7.28
N PRO A 216 -4.26 0.27 -7.13
CA PRO A 216 -3.22 0.02 -8.12
C PRO A 216 -2.93 -1.49 -8.23
N ASN A 217 -2.91 -2.02 -9.45
CA ASN A 217 -2.63 -3.45 -9.71
C ASN A 217 -1.31 -3.91 -9.05
N GLN A 218 -0.30 -3.03 -8.98
CA GLN A 218 0.95 -3.34 -8.29
C GLN A 218 0.74 -3.69 -6.81
N VAL A 219 -0.13 -2.96 -6.09
CA VAL A 219 -0.46 -3.24 -4.68
C VAL A 219 -1.21 -4.56 -4.56
N ILE A 220 -2.18 -4.80 -5.44
CA ILE A 220 -2.93 -6.06 -5.48
C ILE A 220 -1.98 -7.25 -5.66
N THR A 221 -1.14 -7.22 -6.70
CA THR A 221 -0.16 -8.28 -6.98
C THR A 221 0.85 -8.46 -5.84
N MET A 222 1.28 -7.37 -5.17
CA MET A 222 2.14 -7.47 -3.99
C MET A 222 1.44 -8.22 -2.85
N GLN A 223 0.16 -7.95 -2.58
CA GLN A 223 -0.60 -8.66 -1.55
C GLN A 223 -0.91 -10.11 -1.95
N GLU A 224 -1.26 -10.40 -3.20
CA GLU A 224 -1.45 -11.78 -3.71
C GLU A 224 -0.20 -12.62 -3.48
N ASN A 225 0.96 -12.10 -3.88
CA ASN A 225 2.25 -12.76 -3.73
C ASN A 225 2.70 -12.87 -2.26
N TRP A 226 2.28 -11.93 -1.41
CA TRP A 226 2.59 -11.96 0.02
C TRP A 226 1.73 -12.99 0.76
N ILE A 227 0.43 -13.00 0.49
CA ILE A 227 -0.51 -13.98 1.05
C ILE A 227 -0.14 -15.38 0.57
N GLY A 228 0.15 -15.50 -0.73
CA GLY A 228 0.79 -16.66 -1.34
C GLY A 228 0.05 -17.96 -1.05
N ARG A 229 -1.17 -18.09 -1.57
CA ARG A 229 -1.95 -19.34 -1.46
C ARG A 229 -1.30 -20.40 -2.34
N SER A 230 -0.93 -21.50 -1.72
CA SER A 230 -0.54 -22.73 -2.39
C SER A 230 -1.43 -23.85 -1.89
N TYR A 231 -1.73 -24.80 -2.75
CA TYR A 231 -2.35 -26.05 -2.35
C TYR A 231 -1.38 -27.19 -2.66
N GLY A 232 -1.43 -28.21 -1.83
CA GLY A 232 -0.60 -29.39 -1.96
C GLY A 232 -1.34 -30.61 -1.43
N LEU A 233 -0.62 -31.72 -1.42
CA LEU A 233 -1.12 -33.00 -0.95
C LEU A 233 -0.34 -33.40 0.30
N GLU A 234 -1.07 -33.67 1.39
CA GLU A 234 -0.55 -34.42 2.54
C GLU A 234 -1.02 -35.87 2.43
N PHE A 235 -0.09 -36.81 2.51
CA PHE A 235 -0.38 -38.24 2.42
C PHE A 235 0.64 -39.05 3.24
N LYS A 236 0.34 -40.34 3.46
CA LYS A 236 1.20 -41.24 4.24
C LYS A 236 1.91 -42.25 3.33
N PHE A 237 3.23 -42.35 3.45
CA PHE A 237 3.97 -43.50 2.96
C PHE A 237 3.87 -44.64 3.97
N SER A 238 3.43 -45.81 3.53
CA SER A 238 3.37 -47.01 4.38
C SER A 238 4.68 -47.78 4.30
N LEU A 239 5.21 -48.20 5.45
CA LEU A 239 6.38 -49.09 5.50
C LEU A 239 6.04 -50.44 4.88
N ASP A 240 7.00 -51.07 4.20
CA ASP A 240 6.84 -52.47 3.81
C ASP A 240 6.92 -53.40 5.04
N GLU A 241 6.38 -54.61 4.93
CA GLU A 241 6.25 -55.53 6.09
C GLU A 241 7.60 -55.83 6.75
N VAL A 242 8.67 -56.00 5.97
CA VAL A 242 10.03 -56.23 6.48
C VAL A 242 10.54 -55.02 7.28
N SER A 243 10.27 -53.81 6.82
CA SER A 243 10.67 -52.59 7.53
C SER A 243 9.85 -52.36 8.80
N LYS A 244 8.56 -52.71 8.80
CA LYS A 244 7.73 -52.68 10.02
C LYS A 244 8.30 -53.60 11.10
N GLU A 245 8.66 -54.83 10.72
CA GLU A 245 9.31 -55.79 11.63
C GLU A 245 10.66 -55.27 12.13
N THR A 246 11.47 -54.67 11.25
CA THR A 246 12.78 -54.08 11.59
C THR A 246 12.65 -52.98 12.65
N LEU A 247 11.54 -52.23 12.63
CA LEU A 247 11.22 -51.17 13.58
C LEU A 247 10.39 -51.67 14.79
N GLY A 248 10.21 -52.99 14.93
CA GLY A 248 9.50 -53.62 16.04
C GLY A 248 8.00 -53.36 16.06
N GLY A 249 7.38 -53.12 14.90
CA GLY A 249 5.94 -52.90 14.75
C GLY A 249 5.42 -51.57 15.32
N LYS A 250 6.32 -50.65 15.69
CA LYS A 250 5.96 -49.37 16.34
C LYS A 250 5.50 -48.28 15.36
N PHE A 251 5.78 -48.46 14.08
CA PHE A 251 5.50 -47.48 13.04
C PHE A 251 4.90 -48.19 11.83
N ASP A 252 3.81 -47.63 11.30
CA ASP A 252 3.20 -48.11 10.05
C ASP A 252 3.69 -47.32 8.83
N GLY A 253 4.37 -46.20 9.03
CA GLY A 253 4.69 -45.24 7.99
C GLY A 253 5.00 -43.85 8.54
N PHE A 254 5.07 -42.87 7.64
CA PHE A 254 5.20 -41.45 7.97
C PHE A 254 4.45 -40.59 6.96
N GLU A 255 3.95 -39.45 7.43
CA GLU A 255 3.27 -38.47 6.59
C GLU A 255 4.29 -37.63 5.82
N VAL A 256 3.90 -37.12 4.66
CA VAL A 256 4.68 -36.17 3.86
C VAL A 256 3.75 -35.12 3.28
N PHE A 257 4.28 -33.94 2.97
CA PHE A 257 3.57 -32.88 2.25
C PHE A 257 4.34 -32.48 0.99
N THR A 258 3.61 -32.25 -0.10
CA THR A 258 4.17 -31.73 -1.36
C THR A 258 3.26 -30.70 -2.02
N THR A 259 3.85 -29.65 -2.57
CA THR A 259 3.17 -28.71 -3.49
C THR A 259 3.16 -29.18 -4.94
N ARG A 260 3.90 -30.26 -5.24
CA ARG A 260 4.07 -30.87 -6.56
C ARG A 260 3.57 -32.33 -6.61
N PRO A 261 2.31 -32.62 -6.23
CA PRO A 261 1.80 -33.99 -6.33
C PRO A 261 1.66 -34.46 -7.79
N ASP A 262 1.72 -33.55 -8.77
CA ASP A 262 1.84 -33.87 -10.20
C ASP A 262 3.09 -34.71 -10.52
N THR A 263 4.14 -34.64 -9.70
CA THR A 263 5.40 -35.35 -9.92
C THR A 263 5.53 -36.65 -9.13
N ILE A 264 4.46 -37.12 -8.49
CA ILE A 264 4.50 -38.25 -7.53
C ILE A 264 5.12 -39.53 -8.11
N TYR A 265 4.87 -39.85 -9.38
CA TYR A 265 5.46 -41.02 -10.05
C TYR A 265 6.99 -40.95 -10.18
N GLY A 266 7.57 -39.76 -10.05
CA GLY A 266 9.01 -39.54 -10.10
C GLY A 266 9.72 -39.81 -8.78
N VAL A 267 8.98 -40.16 -7.72
CA VAL A 267 9.57 -40.48 -6.41
C VAL A 267 10.52 -41.67 -6.54
N SER A 268 11.78 -41.45 -6.21
CA SER A 268 12.82 -42.48 -6.26
C SER A 268 13.45 -42.80 -4.91
N TYR A 269 13.32 -41.90 -3.94
CA TYR A 269 13.63 -42.13 -2.54
C TYR A 269 12.73 -41.26 -1.64
N THR A 270 12.75 -41.53 -0.35
CA THR A 270 12.18 -40.65 0.67
C THR A 270 13.25 -40.28 1.68
N ALA A 271 13.15 -39.11 2.30
CA ALA A 271 14.11 -38.66 3.29
C ALA A 271 13.43 -38.16 4.57
N LEU A 272 14.03 -38.51 5.70
CA LEU A 272 13.63 -38.09 7.03
C LEU A 272 14.65 -37.11 7.61
N ALA A 273 14.16 -36.17 8.44
CA ALA A 273 15.02 -35.38 9.31
C ALA A 273 15.75 -36.30 10.30
N PRO A 274 17.00 -35.99 10.70
CA PRO A 274 17.73 -36.79 11.67
C PRO A 274 17.03 -36.83 13.06
N GLU A 275 16.19 -35.85 13.37
CA GLU A 275 15.39 -35.79 14.58
C GLU A 275 14.11 -36.66 14.54
N HIS A 276 13.76 -37.23 13.38
CA HIS A 276 12.50 -37.92 13.16
C HIS A 276 12.35 -39.16 14.08
N PRO A 277 11.15 -39.48 14.60
CA PRO A 277 10.93 -40.60 15.52
C PRO A 277 11.45 -41.97 15.02
N ILE A 278 11.30 -42.25 13.73
CA ILE A 278 11.82 -43.49 13.11
C ILE A 278 13.35 -43.53 13.16
N VAL A 279 14.02 -42.41 12.86
CA VAL A 279 15.49 -42.32 12.93
C VAL A 279 15.95 -42.52 14.37
N LYS A 280 15.29 -41.88 15.34
CA LYS A 280 15.56 -42.09 16.78
C LYS A 280 15.36 -43.54 17.22
N ALA A 281 14.37 -44.24 16.69
CA ALA A 281 14.13 -45.65 16.99
C ALA A 281 15.26 -46.54 16.44
N LEU A 282 15.70 -46.29 15.20
CA LEU A 282 16.83 -47.01 14.59
C LEU A 282 18.15 -46.77 15.33
N LEU A 283 18.42 -45.52 15.74
CA LEU A 283 19.61 -45.19 16.53
C LEU A 283 19.68 -45.91 17.88
N LYS A 284 18.52 -46.27 18.45
CA LYS A 284 18.40 -47.05 19.71
C LYS A 284 18.41 -48.56 19.50
N SER A 285 18.31 -49.05 18.26
CA SER A 285 18.24 -50.49 17.97
C SER A 285 19.63 -51.10 17.93
N ASP A 286 19.87 -52.15 18.71
CA ASP A 286 21.15 -52.89 18.73
C ASP A 286 21.43 -53.63 17.41
N LYS A 287 20.42 -53.80 16.56
CA LYS A 287 20.52 -54.46 15.24
C LYS A 287 20.88 -53.50 14.11
N PHE A 288 20.88 -52.19 14.36
CA PHE A 288 21.19 -51.19 13.35
C PHE A 288 22.70 -50.91 13.33
N ASP A 289 23.28 -50.82 12.14
CA ASP A 289 24.74 -50.74 11.93
C ASP A 289 25.38 -49.54 12.66
N GLU A 290 26.44 -49.79 13.44
CA GLU A 290 27.10 -48.78 14.26
C GLU A 290 27.82 -47.69 13.45
N SER A 291 28.35 -48.03 12.27
CA SER A 291 28.98 -47.04 11.39
C SER A 291 27.94 -46.05 10.85
N LYS A 292 26.75 -46.55 10.50
CA LYS A 292 25.59 -45.71 10.13
C LYS A 292 25.13 -44.84 11.29
N LYS A 293 24.98 -45.40 12.51
CA LYS A 293 24.62 -44.61 13.70
C LYS A 293 25.59 -43.45 13.93
N THR A 294 26.88 -43.70 13.76
CA THR A 294 27.93 -42.67 13.95
C THR A 294 27.75 -41.53 12.95
N LYS A 295 27.52 -41.84 11.67
CA LYS A 295 27.28 -40.83 10.64
C LYS A 295 26.01 -40.01 10.89
N ILE A 296 24.91 -40.67 11.24
CA ILE A 296 23.63 -39.99 11.53
C ILE A 296 23.75 -39.08 12.76
N LYS A 297 24.46 -39.53 13.81
CA LYS A 297 24.74 -38.69 14.99
C LYS A 297 25.60 -37.46 14.63
N ALA A 298 26.54 -37.59 13.70
CA ALA A 298 27.33 -36.45 13.22
C ALA A 298 26.42 -35.41 12.53
N ILE A 299 25.48 -35.84 11.70
CA ILE A 299 24.48 -34.95 11.07
C ILE A 299 23.58 -34.32 12.15
N LEU A 300 23.12 -35.11 13.14
CA LEU A 300 22.25 -34.64 14.23
C LEU A 300 22.91 -33.56 15.10
N ASN A 301 24.23 -33.61 15.25
CA ASN A 301 24.99 -32.65 16.05
C ASN A 301 25.27 -31.33 15.32
N GLN A 302 24.90 -31.21 14.04
CA GLN A 302 24.96 -29.96 13.28
C GLN A 302 23.66 -29.18 13.46
N SER A 303 23.76 -27.87 13.61
CA SER A 303 22.60 -26.99 13.60
C SER A 303 21.87 -27.05 12.25
N PRO A 304 20.55 -26.77 12.20
CA PRO A 304 19.80 -26.68 10.94
C PRO A 304 20.48 -25.79 9.88
N ARG A 305 21.06 -24.66 10.31
CA ARG A 305 21.74 -23.71 9.42
C ARG A 305 23.03 -24.29 8.84
N GLU A 306 23.84 -24.97 9.66
CA GLU A 306 25.06 -25.65 9.20
C GLU A 306 24.72 -26.78 8.23
N ARG A 307 23.67 -27.55 8.50
CA ARG A 307 23.22 -28.64 7.60
C ARG A 307 22.78 -28.13 6.24
N GLN A 308 22.07 -26.99 6.19
CA GLN A 308 21.63 -26.40 4.93
C GLN A 308 22.77 -25.81 4.09
N ALA A 309 23.80 -25.28 4.75
CA ALA A 309 24.97 -24.69 4.10
C ALA A 309 26.03 -25.72 3.66
N SER A 310 25.99 -26.94 4.23
CA SER A 310 26.90 -28.03 3.90
C SER A 310 26.51 -28.73 2.60
N ASP A 311 27.47 -29.41 1.98
CA ASP A 311 27.19 -30.36 0.90
C ASP A 311 26.11 -31.36 1.34
N LYS A 312 25.27 -31.79 0.39
CA LYS A 312 24.21 -32.77 0.67
C LYS A 312 24.83 -34.04 1.24
N ASP A 313 24.37 -34.51 2.38
CA ASP A 313 24.86 -35.73 3.02
C ASP A 313 23.70 -36.48 3.69
N GLY A 314 23.87 -37.77 3.86
CA GLY A 314 22.81 -38.65 4.35
C GLY A 314 23.24 -40.10 4.44
N GLU A 315 22.36 -40.92 4.99
CA GLU A 315 22.60 -42.35 5.18
C GLU A 315 21.33 -43.17 4.90
N PHE A 316 21.50 -44.33 4.24
CA PHE A 316 20.40 -45.22 3.95
C PHE A 316 19.99 -45.96 5.21
N LEU A 317 18.72 -45.85 5.59
CA LEU A 317 18.20 -46.39 6.85
C LEU A 317 17.93 -47.90 6.83
N GLY A 318 18.16 -48.58 5.68
CA GLY A 318 17.93 -50.03 5.58
C GLY A 318 16.45 -50.42 5.55
N ILE A 319 15.55 -49.43 5.41
CA ILE A 319 14.11 -49.62 5.40
C ILE A 319 13.52 -49.02 4.11
N TYR A 320 12.34 -49.51 3.75
CA TYR A 320 11.60 -49.15 2.55
C TYR A 320 10.16 -48.79 2.90
N VAL A 321 9.60 -47.88 2.12
CA VAL A 321 8.17 -47.60 2.07
C VAL A 321 7.60 -48.03 0.72
N LEU A 322 6.29 -48.13 0.63
CA LEU A 322 5.57 -48.45 -0.59
C LEU A 322 5.06 -47.17 -1.24
N HIS A 323 5.35 -47.01 -2.53
CA HIS A 323 4.80 -45.91 -3.31
C HIS A 323 3.26 -46.02 -3.37
N PRO A 324 2.50 -44.97 -3.00
CA PRO A 324 1.04 -45.07 -2.80
C PRO A 324 0.23 -45.44 -4.05
N LEU A 325 0.73 -45.12 -5.26
CA LEU A 325 0.07 -45.45 -6.52
C LEU A 325 0.61 -46.72 -7.22
N THR A 326 1.94 -46.90 -7.29
CA THR A 326 2.57 -48.01 -8.02
C THR A 326 2.89 -49.21 -7.13
N ASN A 327 2.82 -49.05 -5.80
CA ASN A 327 3.21 -50.04 -4.80
C ASN A 327 4.69 -50.49 -4.88
N GLU A 328 5.53 -49.77 -5.62
CA GLU A 328 6.98 -50.01 -5.69
C GLU A 328 7.66 -49.71 -4.36
N LYS A 329 8.72 -50.46 -4.03
CA LYS A 329 9.54 -50.17 -2.84
C LYS A 329 10.41 -48.94 -3.08
N VAL A 330 10.30 -47.96 -2.18
CA VAL A 330 11.06 -46.72 -2.20
C VAL A 330 11.99 -46.69 -0.98
N PRO A 331 13.32 -46.53 -1.15
CA PRO A 331 14.26 -46.51 -0.05
C PRO A 331 14.07 -45.27 0.84
N VAL A 332 14.18 -45.45 2.16
CA VAL A 332 14.15 -44.36 3.13
C VAL A 332 15.56 -43.98 3.56
N TRP A 333 15.88 -42.70 3.44
CA TRP A 333 17.14 -42.11 3.85
C TRP A 333 16.93 -41.16 5.03
N VAL A 334 18.01 -40.88 5.74
CA VAL A 334 18.12 -39.62 6.49
C VAL A 334 18.99 -38.67 5.68
N ALA A 335 18.60 -37.40 5.61
CA ALA A 335 19.35 -36.39 4.88
C ALA A 335 19.51 -35.11 5.70
N ASN A 336 20.67 -34.47 5.59
CA ASN A 336 21.02 -33.29 6.38
C ASN A 336 20.13 -32.08 6.08
N PHE A 337 19.73 -31.89 4.83
CA PHE A 337 18.95 -30.72 4.40
C PHE A 337 17.46 -30.79 4.77
N ILE A 338 16.98 -31.88 5.36
CA ILE A 338 15.59 -32.02 5.82
C ILE A 338 15.46 -31.46 7.24
N LEU A 339 14.51 -30.55 7.39
CA LEU A 339 14.22 -29.88 8.65
C LEU A 339 13.06 -30.57 9.38
N ALA A 340 13.19 -30.72 10.71
CA ALA A 340 12.19 -31.39 11.53
C ALA A 340 10.89 -30.56 11.71
N ASP A 341 10.99 -29.24 11.59
CA ASP A 341 9.89 -28.27 11.69
C ASP A 341 9.19 -27.98 10.35
N TYR A 342 9.67 -28.59 9.25
CA TYR A 342 9.02 -28.51 7.94
C TYR A 342 8.14 -29.74 7.69
N GLY A 343 6.82 -29.52 7.63
CA GLY A 343 5.84 -30.60 7.49
C GLY A 343 5.90 -31.57 8.69
N SER A 344 6.00 -32.86 8.40
CA SER A 344 6.17 -33.95 9.38
C SER A 344 7.64 -34.25 9.72
N GLY A 345 8.60 -33.49 9.16
CA GLY A 345 10.01 -33.85 9.17
C GLY A 345 10.37 -34.97 8.18
N ALA A 346 9.55 -35.17 7.14
CA ALA A 346 9.75 -36.14 6.08
C ALA A 346 9.34 -35.58 4.71
N ILE A 347 10.00 -36.02 3.64
CA ILE A 347 9.68 -35.62 2.26
C ILE A 347 9.53 -36.83 1.32
N MET A 348 8.74 -36.64 0.26
CA MET A 348 8.88 -37.41 -0.97
C MET A 348 9.97 -36.75 -1.80
N ALA A 349 10.96 -37.50 -2.29
CA ALA A 349 12.03 -36.92 -3.08
C ALA A 349 11.86 -37.25 -4.57
N VAL A 350 11.85 -36.21 -5.41
CA VAL A 350 11.63 -36.33 -6.85
C VAL A 350 12.80 -35.67 -7.60
N PRO A 351 13.93 -36.38 -7.76
CA PRO A 351 15.17 -35.78 -8.24
C PRO A 351 15.08 -35.06 -9.58
N ALA A 352 14.26 -35.55 -10.51
CA ALA A 352 14.12 -34.89 -11.81
C ALA A 352 13.47 -33.49 -11.73
N HIS A 353 12.81 -33.15 -10.61
CA HIS A 353 11.95 -31.97 -10.47
C HIS A 353 12.16 -31.14 -9.20
N ASP A 354 13.11 -31.50 -8.32
CA ASP A 354 13.59 -30.66 -7.22
C ASP A 354 15.12 -30.69 -7.20
N GLN A 355 15.75 -29.52 -7.21
CA GLN A 355 17.21 -29.38 -7.32
C GLN A 355 17.97 -29.96 -6.11
N ARG A 356 17.40 -29.86 -4.90
CA ARG A 356 18.04 -30.42 -3.70
C ARG A 356 17.99 -31.94 -3.74
N ASP A 357 16.87 -32.48 -4.21
CA ASP A 357 16.69 -33.92 -4.39
C ASP A 357 17.61 -34.45 -5.49
N PHE A 358 17.80 -33.69 -6.58
CA PHE A 358 18.73 -33.98 -7.67
C PHE A 358 20.18 -34.07 -7.19
N GLU A 359 20.64 -33.08 -6.43
CA GLU A 359 22.00 -33.05 -5.89
C GLU A 359 22.27 -34.23 -4.97
N PHE A 360 21.32 -34.55 -4.09
CA PHE A 360 21.43 -35.71 -3.21
C PHE A 360 21.40 -37.02 -3.99
N ALA A 361 20.46 -37.18 -4.92
CA ALA A 361 20.36 -38.38 -5.75
C ALA A 361 21.61 -38.59 -6.61
N SER A 362 22.14 -37.53 -7.20
CA SER A 362 23.38 -37.57 -7.99
C SER A 362 24.57 -37.98 -7.14
N LYS A 363 24.70 -37.45 -5.92
CA LYS A 363 25.80 -37.80 -5.00
C LYS A 363 25.76 -39.26 -4.55
N PHE A 364 24.55 -39.80 -4.32
CA PHE A 364 24.36 -41.16 -3.80
C PHE A 364 23.97 -42.18 -4.88
N ASN A 365 24.06 -41.81 -6.17
CA ASN A 365 23.68 -42.64 -7.31
C ASN A 365 22.26 -43.25 -7.20
N LEU A 366 21.30 -42.43 -6.74
CA LEU A 366 19.89 -42.80 -6.67
C LEU A 366 19.19 -42.55 -8.01
N PRO A 367 18.10 -43.28 -8.33
CA PRO A 367 17.40 -43.11 -9.60
C PRO A 367 16.85 -41.69 -9.80
N ILE A 368 16.98 -41.16 -11.02
CA ILE A 368 16.41 -39.88 -11.43
C ILE A 368 15.37 -40.19 -12.52
N LYS A 369 14.07 -40.06 -12.18
CA LYS A 369 12.94 -40.45 -13.03
C LYS A 369 12.24 -39.19 -13.57
N PRO A 370 12.42 -38.80 -14.84
CA PRO A 370 11.68 -37.66 -15.40
C PRO A 370 10.21 -38.01 -15.59
N VAL A 371 9.33 -37.21 -14.98
CA VAL A 371 7.86 -37.36 -15.04
C VAL A 371 7.14 -36.10 -15.50
N VAL A 372 7.86 -35.01 -15.75
CA VAL A 372 7.36 -33.79 -16.38
C VAL A 372 8.32 -33.40 -17.50
N LYS A 373 7.78 -33.11 -18.69
CA LYS A 373 8.55 -32.52 -19.80
C LYS A 373 8.21 -31.05 -19.99
N PRO A 374 9.16 -30.21 -20.46
CA PRO A 374 8.90 -28.81 -20.78
C PRO A 374 7.80 -28.62 -21.83
N LEU A 375 7.10 -27.49 -21.77
CA LEU A 375 6.15 -27.07 -22.82
C LEU A 375 6.88 -26.65 -24.10
N GLU A 376 8.01 -25.97 -23.96
CA GLU A 376 8.89 -25.53 -25.04
C GLU A 376 10.35 -25.81 -24.66
N GLY A 377 11.16 -26.25 -25.64
CA GLY A 377 12.57 -26.59 -25.46
C GLY A 377 12.82 -28.06 -25.07
N GLU A 378 14.11 -28.40 -24.90
CA GLU A 378 14.56 -29.72 -24.46
C GLU A 378 14.89 -29.72 -22.96
N SER A 379 14.75 -30.87 -22.30
CA SER A 379 15.17 -31.03 -20.91
C SER A 379 16.69 -31.06 -20.79
N ASP A 380 17.23 -30.33 -19.81
CA ASP A 380 18.65 -30.34 -19.46
C ASP A 380 18.88 -31.37 -18.36
N ASP A 381 19.44 -32.53 -18.73
CA ASP A 381 19.67 -33.65 -17.82
C ASP A 381 20.75 -33.37 -16.75
N SER A 382 21.46 -32.23 -16.83
CA SER A 382 22.47 -31.83 -15.84
C SER A 382 21.89 -31.20 -14.57
N LYS A 383 20.58 -30.94 -14.52
CA LYS A 383 19.89 -30.30 -13.38
C LYS A 383 18.43 -30.73 -13.28
N ALA A 384 17.77 -30.41 -12.16
CA ALA A 384 16.35 -30.65 -12.02
C ALA A 384 15.51 -29.68 -12.89
N TYR A 385 14.47 -30.20 -13.55
CA TYR A 385 13.46 -29.39 -14.20
C TYR A 385 12.33 -29.05 -13.22
N SER A 386 12.42 -27.87 -12.60
CA SER A 386 11.50 -27.45 -11.53
C SER A 386 10.24 -26.73 -12.02
N GLU A 387 10.18 -26.34 -13.30
CA GLU A 387 9.05 -25.61 -13.88
C GLU A 387 7.84 -26.52 -14.14
N TYR A 388 6.70 -25.91 -14.48
CA TYR A 388 5.52 -26.64 -14.91
C TYR A 388 5.61 -27.03 -16.39
N GLY A 389 5.08 -28.21 -16.68
CA GLY A 389 5.07 -28.80 -18.01
C GLY A 389 3.96 -29.82 -18.20
N VAL A 390 4.21 -30.81 -19.03
CA VAL A 390 3.27 -31.92 -19.31
C VAL A 390 3.74 -33.18 -18.60
N ALA A 391 2.83 -33.84 -17.89
CA ALA A 391 3.13 -35.10 -17.21
C ALA A 391 3.46 -36.22 -18.22
N ILE A 392 4.53 -36.95 -17.98
CA ILE A 392 5.01 -38.10 -18.73
C ILE A 392 5.35 -39.25 -17.77
N ASN A 393 5.44 -40.48 -18.27
CA ASN A 393 5.81 -41.66 -17.48
C ASN A 393 4.97 -41.83 -16.19
N SER A 394 3.73 -41.34 -16.23
CA SER A 394 2.85 -41.20 -15.07
C SER A 394 1.47 -41.76 -15.39
N GLU A 395 1.28 -43.06 -15.18
CA GLU A 395 0.16 -43.86 -15.73
C GLU A 395 -1.22 -43.16 -15.70
N LEU A 396 -1.61 -42.59 -14.55
CA LEU A 396 -2.95 -42.02 -14.37
C LEU A 396 -3.12 -40.58 -14.86
N ILE A 397 -2.01 -39.86 -15.11
CA ILE A 397 -2.01 -38.42 -15.42
C ILE A 397 -1.22 -38.11 -16.70
N ASN A 398 -0.79 -39.13 -17.42
CA ASN A 398 0.08 -38.99 -18.59
C ASN A 398 -0.58 -38.09 -19.65
N GLY A 399 0.13 -37.05 -20.08
CA GLY A 399 -0.35 -36.07 -21.05
C GLY A 399 -1.12 -34.89 -20.47
N LEU A 400 -1.42 -34.87 -19.17
CA LEU A 400 -2.05 -33.72 -18.51
C LEU A 400 -1.04 -32.58 -18.29
N SER A 401 -1.53 -31.35 -18.23
CA SER A 401 -0.74 -30.21 -17.73
C SER A 401 -0.40 -30.43 -16.25
N SER A 402 0.67 -29.82 -15.75
CA SER A 402 1.05 -29.96 -14.33
C SER A 402 -0.06 -29.50 -13.38
N GLU A 403 -0.84 -28.48 -13.74
CA GLU A 403 -1.97 -28.00 -12.93
C GLU A 403 -3.14 -28.98 -12.91
N ASP A 404 -3.52 -29.54 -14.05
CA ASP A 404 -4.58 -30.55 -14.15
C ASP A 404 -4.15 -31.85 -13.45
N ALA A 405 -2.90 -32.28 -13.66
CA ALA A 405 -2.31 -33.44 -13.01
C ALA A 405 -2.29 -33.28 -11.48
N LYS A 406 -1.91 -32.11 -10.99
CA LYS A 406 -1.92 -31.78 -9.56
C LYS A 406 -3.32 -31.92 -8.98
N SER A 407 -4.32 -31.33 -9.64
CA SER A 407 -5.72 -31.41 -9.21
C SER A 407 -6.23 -32.85 -9.20
N PHE A 408 -5.95 -33.61 -10.26
CA PHE A 408 -6.34 -35.01 -10.39
C PHE A 408 -5.74 -35.91 -9.28
N ILE A 409 -4.44 -35.79 -9.01
CA ILE A 409 -3.78 -36.60 -7.99
C ILE A 409 -4.34 -36.28 -6.60
N ILE A 410 -4.57 -35.00 -6.29
CA ILE A 410 -5.17 -34.62 -5.01
C ILE A 410 -6.56 -35.24 -4.85
N GLU A 411 -7.43 -35.10 -5.85
CA GLU A 411 -8.79 -35.64 -5.81
C GLU A 411 -8.80 -37.17 -5.71
N LYS A 412 -7.89 -37.84 -6.40
CA LYS A 412 -7.72 -39.30 -6.30
C LYS A 412 -7.33 -39.72 -4.88
N PHE A 413 -6.34 -39.06 -4.29
CA PHE A 413 -5.90 -39.39 -2.92
C PHE A 413 -7.00 -39.13 -1.89
N GLU A 414 -7.78 -38.07 -2.05
CA GLU A 414 -8.94 -37.77 -1.21
C GLU A 414 -10.02 -38.85 -1.34
N LYS A 415 -10.36 -39.24 -2.58
CA LYS A 415 -11.37 -40.26 -2.87
C LYS A 415 -10.98 -41.65 -2.35
N ASP A 416 -9.70 -42.01 -2.49
CA ASP A 416 -9.20 -43.32 -2.08
C ASP A 416 -8.81 -43.37 -0.58
N GLY A 417 -8.95 -42.26 0.16
CA GLY A 417 -8.59 -42.17 1.56
C GLY A 417 -7.07 -42.27 1.83
N LEU A 418 -6.25 -41.97 0.83
CA LEU A 418 -4.78 -42.06 0.87
C LEU A 418 -4.12 -40.76 1.32
N GLY A 419 -4.84 -39.64 1.25
CA GLY A 419 -4.34 -38.33 1.64
C GLY A 419 -5.44 -37.28 1.63
N LYS A 420 -5.06 -36.03 1.91
CA LYS A 420 -5.97 -34.88 1.93
C LYS A 420 -5.30 -33.65 1.32
N ARG A 421 -6.12 -32.79 0.70
CA ARG A 421 -5.67 -31.48 0.24
C ARG A 421 -5.31 -30.60 1.43
N ILE A 422 -4.12 -30.02 1.39
CA ILE A 422 -3.68 -29.00 2.34
C ILE A 422 -3.54 -27.69 1.59
N THR A 423 -4.23 -26.66 2.09
CA THR A 423 -4.02 -25.28 1.65
C THR A 423 -3.03 -24.64 2.59
N ASN A 424 -1.91 -24.18 2.04
CA ASN A 424 -0.88 -23.46 2.77
C ASN A 424 -0.80 -22.02 2.26
N TYR A 425 -0.53 -21.11 3.18
CA TYR A 425 -0.31 -19.71 2.89
C TYR A 425 1.15 -19.36 3.18
N LYS A 426 1.74 -18.52 2.34
CA LYS A 426 3.04 -17.89 2.63
C LYS A 426 2.91 -16.93 3.82
N LEU A 427 1.75 -16.28 3.94
CA LEU A 427 1.42 -15.42 5.09
C LEU A 427 1.59 -16.18 6.40
N ARG A 428 2.26 -15.55 7.35
CA ARG A 428 2.40 -16.04 8.72
C ARG A 428 1.53 -15.21 9.65
N ASP A 429 1.22 -15.78 10.82
CA ASP A 429 0.53 -15.02 11.86
C ASP A 429 1.34 -13.81 12.31
N TRP A 430 0.65 -12.72 12.60
CA TRP A 430 1.25 -11.42 12.86
C TRP A 430 1.72 -11.34 14.31
N GLY A 431 3.04 -11.34 14.51
CA GLY A 431 3.66 -11.18 15.82
C GLY A 431 3.66 -9.72 16.28
N ILE A 432 2.90 -9.43 17.34
CA ILE A 432 2.65 -8.04 17.80
C ILE A 432 3.48 -7.63 19.02
N SER A 433 4.08 -8.58 19.74
CA SER A 433 4.85 -8.26 20.95
C SER A 433 6.16 -7.55 20.65
N ARG A 434 6.43 -6.47 21.37
CA ARG A 434 7.68 -5.70 21.33
C ARG A 434 8.22 -5.52 22.74
N GLN A 435 9.51 -5.83 22.93
CA GLN A 435 10.22 -5.69 24.20
C GLN A 435 10.68 -4.23 24.40
N ARG A 436 9.75 -3.29 24.23
CA ARG A 436 10.01 -1.85 24.13
C ARG A 436 9.01 -1.09 25.01
N TYR A 437 9.38 0.12 25.41
CA TYR A 437 8.55 0.92 26.31
C TYR A 437 7.49 1.71 25.55
N TRP A 438 7.86 2.38 24.46
CA TRP A 438 6.98 3.33 23.77
C TRP A 438 6.00 2.64 22.80
N GLY A 439 5.04 1.90 23.35
CA GLY A 439 3.93 1.26 22.65
C GLY A 439 2.78 0.96 23.61
N ALA A 440 1.62 0.58 23.09
CA ALA A 440 0.48 0.26 23.95
C ALA A 440 0.71 -1.03 24.74
N PRO A 441 0.56 -1.04 26.08
CA PRO A 441 0.71 -2.25 26.88
C PRO A 441 -0.26 -3.36 26.46
N ILE A 442 0.24 -4.60 26.36
CA ILE A 442 -0.63 -5.77 26.09
C ILE A 442 -1.51 -6.02 27.33
N PRO A 443 -2.85 -6.07 27.20
CA PRO A 443 -3.77 -6.11 28.34
C PRO A 443 -3.95 -7.52 28.91
N VAL A 444 -2.86 -8.11 29.38
CA VAL A 444 -2.78 -9.48 29.89
C VAL A 444 -1.99 -9.51 31.20
N VAL A 445 -2.31 -10.47 32.07
CA VAL A 445 -1.53 -10.77 33.28
C VAL A 445 -1.13 -12.25 33.35
N HIS A 446 0.05 -12.50 33.89
CA HIS A 446 0.59 -13.81 34.22
C HIS A 446 0.32 -14.14 35.69
N CYS A 447 -0.61 -15.06 35.91
CA CYS A 447 -0.95 -15.57 37.24
C CYS A 447 -0.38 -16.97 37.44
N LYS A 448 0.32 -17.21 38.56
CA LYS A 448 0.83 -18.55 38.90
C LYS A 448 -0.27 -19.62 39.04
N CYS A 449 -1.51 -19.19 39.31
CA CYS A 449 -2.66 -20.09 39.50
C CYS A 449 -3.50 -20.25 38.23
N CYS A 450 -3.70 -19.17 37.46
CA CYS A 450 -4.64 -19.15 36.33
C CYS A 450 -3.95 -19.17 34.96
N GLY A 451 -2.62 -19.06 34.92
CA GLY A 451 -1.87 -18.91 33.68
C GLY A 451 -1.96 -17.49 33.11
N VAL A 452 -2.07 -17.41 31.78
CA VAL A 452 -2.21 -16.16 31.03
C VAL A 452 -3.68 -15.75 31.00
N VAL A 453 -4.01 -14.58 31.55
CA VAL A 453 -5.41 -14.11 31.70
C VAL A 453 -5.52 -12.70 31.13
N PRO A 454 -6.48 -12.41 30.24
CA PRO A 454 -6.73 -11.04 29.81
C PRO A 454 -7.21 -10.17 30.99
N GLU A 455 -6.85 -8.89 30.96
CA GLU A 455 -7.38 -7.90 31.89
C GLU A 455 -8.89 -7.68 31.67
N LYS A 456 -9.59 -7.11 32.64
CA LYS A 456 -11.01 -6.73 32.46
C LYS A 456 -11.12 -5.40 31.74
N GLU A 457 -12.14 -5.26 30.87
CA GLU A 457 -12.41 -4.00 30.16
C GLU A 457 -12.63 -2.80 31.10
N GLU A 458 -13.21 -3.02 32.29
CA GLU A 458 -13.43 -1.98 33.31
C GLU A 458 -12.13 -1.41 33.90
N ASN A 459 -11.01 -2.13 33.76
CA ASN A 459 -9.69 -1.73 34.26
C ASN A 459 -8.84 -1.01 33.19
N LEU A 460 -9.38 -0.81 31.99
CA LEU A 460 -8.67 -0.16 30.88
C LEU A 460 -8.77 1.38 30.96
N PRO A 461 -7.75 2.11 30.47
CA PRO A 461 -6.53 1.61 29.85
C PRO A 461 -5.49 1.14 30.87
N ILE A 462 -4.69 0.13 30.50
CA ILE A 462 -3.39 -0.06 31.13
C ILE A 462 -2.43 0.96 30.51
N ALA A 463 -2.20 2.06 31.21
CA ALA A 463 -1.32 3.14 30.75
C ALA A 463 0.16 2.84 31.04
N LEU A 464 1.05 3.42 30.23
CA LEU A 464 2.49 3.40 30.46
C LEU A 464 2.87 4.23 31.72
N PRO A 465 3.83 3.76 32.54
CA PRO A 465 4.37 4.56 33.64
C PRO A 465 5.27 5.68 33.11
N GLU A 466 5.16 6.89 33.66
CA GLU A 466 6.02 8.02 33.26
C GLU A 466 7.41 7.98 33.90
N ASP A 467 7.55 7.27 35.03
CA ASP A 467 8.75 7.14 35.85
C ASP A 467 9.64 5.96 35.41
N VAL A 468 9.89 5.84 34.11
CA VAL A 468 10.75 4.79 33.54
C VAL A 468 12.10 5.32 33.08
N GLU A 469 13.17 4.56 33.32
CA GLU A 469 14.48 4.80 32.72
C GLU A 469 14.63 4.03 31.42
N ILE A 470 14.87 4.74 30.31
CA ILE A 470 14.96 4.16 28.97
C ILE A 470 16.42 4.20 28.54
N THR A 471 17.12 3.10 28.77
CA THR A 471 18.56 2.98 28.48
C THR A 471 18.85 2.50 27.05
N GLY A 472 17.81 2.05 26.32
CA GLY A 472 17.97 1.36 25.03
C GLY A 472 18.31 -0.13 25.16
N GLU A 473 18.42 -0.67 26.38
CA GLU A 473 18.77 -2.07 26.63
C GLU A 473 17.67 -2.86 27.36
N GLY A 474 17.24 -3.97 26.76
CA GLY A 474 16.19 -4.86 27.30
C GLY A 474 14.80 -4.22 27.32
N ASN A 475 13.84 -4.88 27.98
CA ASN A 475 12.47 -4.35 28.13
C ASN A 475 12.40 -3.42 29.36
N PRO A 476 12.18 -2.10 29.21
CA PRO A 476 12.15 -1.18 30.35
C PRO A 476 10.99 -1.44 31.33
N LEU A 477 9.83 -1.89 30.83
CA LEU A 477 8.67 -2.19 31.67
C LEU A 477 8.90 -3.40 32.58
N ASP A 478 9.69 -4.38 32.12
CA ASP A 478 10.07 -5.51 32.97
C ASP A 478 11.00 -5.10 34.11
N LYS A 479 11.83 -4.07 33.92
CA LYS A 479 12.71 -3.55 34.98
C LYS A 479 11.99 -2.62 35.97
N HIS A 480 10.77 -2.18 35.65
CA HIS A 480 10.03 -1.24 36.48
C HIS A 480 9.67 -1.85 37.87
N PRO A 481 9.99 -1.18 38.99
CA PRO A 481 9.91 -1.79 40.32
C PRO A 481 8.48 -2.01 40.84
N THR A 482 7.49 -1.28 40.33
CA THR A 482 6.11 -1.30 40.84
C THR A 482 5.06 -1.63 39.78
N TRP A 483 5.09 -0.95 38.62
CA TRP A 483 4.07 -1.02 37.57
C TRP A 483 3.67 -2.44 37.14
N LYS A 484 4.63 -3.36 37.00
CA LYS A 484 4.36 -4.72 36.53
C LYS A 484 3.59 -5.58 37.55
N PHE A 485 3.59 -5.22 38.83
CA PHE A 485 2.91 -5.99 39.86
C PHE A 485 1.44 -5.61 39.94
N THR A 486 0.54 -6.60 39.86
CA THR A 486 -0.90 -6.39 39.89
C THR A 486 -1.62 -7.58 40.54
N LYS A 487 -2.96 -7.54 40.58
CA LYS A 487 -3.81 -8.67 40.97
C LYS A 487 -4.36 -9.36 39.73
N CYS A 488 -4.53 -10.68 39.81
CA CYS A 488 -5.16 -11.46 38.77
C CYS A 488 -6.66 -11.10 38.68
N PRO A 489 -7.19 -10.69 37.52
CA PRO A 489 -8.59 -10.31 37.37
C PRO A 489 -9.56 -11.49 37.55
N LYS A 490 -9.06 -12.74 37.44
CA LYS A 490 -9.85 -13.97 37.59
C LYS A 490 -9.90 -14.49 39.03
N CYS A 491 -8.78 -14.49 39.76
CA CYS A 491 -8.71 -15.11 41.10
C CYS A 491 -8.30 -14.16 42.24
N GLY A 492 -7.98 -12.90 41.96
CA GLY A 492 -7.60 -11.89 42.95
C GLY A 492 -6.20 -12.06 43.58
N LYS A 493 -5.48 -13.14 43.29
CA LYS A 493 -4.10 -13.37 43.77
C LYS A 493 -3.09 -12.47 43.05
N ASP A 494 -1.88 -12.37 43.60
CA ASP A 494 -0.77 -11.65 42.95
C ASP A 494 -0.47 -12.20 41.55
N ALA A 495 -0.26 -11.28 40.62
CA ALA A 495 0.07 -11.54 39.22
C ALA A 495 1.05 -10.49 38.69
N ILE A 496 1.61 -10.76 37.52
CA ILE A 496 2.53 -9.84 36.83
C ILE A 496 1.88 -9.44 35.51
N ARG A 497 1.81 -8.15 35.20
CA ARG A 497 1.35 -7.66 33.88
C ARG A 497 2.26 -8.20 32.78
N GLU A 498 1.71 -8.37 31.59
CA GLU A 498 2.54 -8.45 30.40
C GLU A 498 3.34 -7.16 30.27
N THR A 499 4.65 -7.28 30.05
CA THR A 499 5.57 -6.15 29.97
C THR A 499 5.93 -5.82 28.54
N ASP A 500 5.59 -6.69 27.59
CA ASP A 500 5.66 -6.37 26.18
C ASP A 500 4.55 -5.39 25.78
N THR A 501 4.87 -4.52 24.83
CA THR A 501 3.94 -3.59 24.19
C THR A 501 3.54 -4.10 22.82
N MET A 502 2.44 -3.56 22.28
CA MET A 502 1.99 -3.83 20.93
C MET A 502 2.84 -3.06 19.91
N ASP A 503 3.04 -3.67 18.74
CA ASP A 503 3.68 -3.03 17.60
C ASP A 503 2.80 -1.92 17.02
N THR A 504 3.44 -0.82 16.59
CA THR A 504 2.79 0.40 16.03
C THR A 504 1.76 0.14 14.93
N PHE A 505 1.88 -0.97 14.19
CA PHE A 505 0.91 -1.31 13.15
C PHE A 505 -0.43 -1.76 13.73
N VAL A 506 -0.51 -2.11 15.02
CA VAL A 506 -1.78 -2.39 15.70
C VAL A 506 -2.59 -1.10 15.76
N GLU A 507 -1.99 -0.02 16.26
CA GLU A 507 -2.63 1.29 16.34
C GLU A 507 -3.04 1.78 14.93
N SER A 508 -2.15 1.65 13.94
CA SER A 508 -2.40 2.11 12.56
C SER A 508 -3.38 1.24 11.78
N SER A 509 -3.78 0.07 12.28
CA SER A 509 -4.67 -0.85 11.56
C SER A 509 -6.16 -0.52 11.66
N TRP A 510 -6.56 0.44 12.52
CA TRP A 510 -7.98 0.75 12.74
C TRP A 510 -8.31 2.24 12.92
N TYR A 511 -7.31 3.13 12.91
CA TYR A 511 -7.50 4.57 13.15
C TYR A 511 -8.50 5.24 12.18
N PHE A 512 -8.62 4.73 10.95
CA PHE A 512 -9.59 5.22 9.96
C PHE A 512 -11.04 5.05 10.45
N ALA A 513 -11.34 3.97 11.18
CA ALA A 513 -12.66 3.76 11.77
C ALA A 513 -12.87 4.69 12.96
N ARG A 514 -11.82 4.95 13.76
CA ARG A 514 -11.89 5.88 14.90
C ARG A 514 -12.20 7.30 14.46
N PHE A 515 -11.61 7.77 13.37
CA PHE A 515 -11.95 9.05 12.75
C PHE A 515 -13.38 9.10 12.20
N ALA A 516 -13.92 7.99 11.70
CA ALA A 516 -15.30 7.93 11.26
C ALA A 516 -16.31 8.02 12.43
N SER A 517 -15.88 7.74 13.66
CA SER A 517 -16.70 7.91 14.87
C SER A 517 -16.84 9.38 15.28
N ASP A 518 -18.01 9.76 15.81
CA ASP A 518 -18.23 11.08 16.42
C ASP A 518 -17.28 11.32 17.61
N GLU A 519 -16.54 12.44 17.62
CA GLU A 519 -15.62 12.78 18.71
C GLU A 519 -16.32 12.93 20.04
N LYS A 520 -17.58 13.37 20.03
CA LYS A 520 -18.39 13.56 21.23
C LYS A 520 -18.64 12.24 21.96
N SER A 521 -18.49 11.11 21.26
CA SER A 521 -18.70 9.75 21.79
C SER A 521 -17.41 9.00 22.17
N TRP A 522 -16.25 9.60 21.90
CA TRP A 522 -14.96 8.92 22.00
C TRP A 522 -14.63 8.40 23.40
N GLU A 523 -15.10 9.07 24.45
CA GLU A 523 -14.93 8.66 25.84
C GLU A 523 -15.74 7.41 26.21
N GLN A 524 -16.93 7.26 25.61
CA GLN A 524 -17.91 6.24 25.99
C GLN A 524 -17.85 4.99 25.12
N LYS A 525 -17.45 5.12 23.85
CA LYS A 525 -17.46 4.01 22.89
C LYS A 525 -16.21 4.01 22.03
N ALA A 526 -15.80 2.82 21.59
CA ALA A 526 -14.71 2.66 20.62
C ALA A 526 -15.09 3.22 19.25
N LEU A 527 -16.30 2.92 18.79
CA LEU A 527 -16.85 3.33 17.50
C LEU A 527 -18.34 3.62 17.66
N ASP A 528 -18.77 4.84 17.29
CA ASP A 528 -20.18 5.21 17.23
C ASP A 528 -20.84 4.63 15.99
N GLU A 529 -21.82 3.75 16.20
CA GLU A 529 -22.46 2.96 15.13
C GLU A 529 -23.07 3.85 14.04
N ASN A 530 -23.79 4.91 14.40
CA ASN A 530 -24.44 5.79 13.42
C ASN A 530 -23.40 6.49 12.54
N SER A 531 -22.33 6.97 13.17
CA SER A 531 -21.25 7.70 12.50
C SER A 531 -20.45 6.78 11.58
N VAL A 532 -20.04 5.59 12.04
CA VAL A 532 -19.28 4.65 11.19
C VAL A 532 -20.15 4.11 10.06
N ASN A 533 -21.44 3.85 10.27
CA ASN A 533 -22.35 3.42 9.21
C ASN A 533 -22.54 4.49 8.12
N TYR A 534 -22.43 5.77 8.47
CA TYR A 534 -22.51 6.87 7.51
C TYR A 534 -21.18 7.11 6.78
N TRP A 535 -20.07 7.20 7.54
CA TRP A 535 -18.78 7.60 6.99
C TRP A 535 -18.01 6.47 6.32
N MET A 536 -18.09 5.24 6.82
CA MET A 536 -17.37 4.11 6.24
C MET A 536 -18.04 3.61 4.96
N ASN A 537 -17.30 3.10 3.98
CA ASN A 537 -15.83 2.99 3.95
C ASN A 537 -15.15 4.33 3.61
N VAL A 538 -13.82 4.41 3.77
CA VAL A 538 -13.05 5.57 3.27
C VAL A 538 -13.20 5.65 1.76
N ASP A 539 -13.71 6.77 1.23
CA ASP A 539 -13.95 6.95 -0.21
C ASP A 539 -12.64 7.02 -1.00
N GLN A 540 -11.66 7.76 -0.46
CA GLN A 540 -10.34 7.90 -1.07
C GLN A 540 -9.27 7.85 0.01
N TYR A 541 -8.44 6.80 -0.06
CA TYR A 541 -7.24 6.66 0.77
C TYR A 541 -6.00 7.03 -0.04
N ILE A 542 -5.11 7.84 0.55
CA ILE A 542 -3.93 8.39 -0.14
C ILE A 542 -2.69 8.09 0.70
N GLY A 543 -1.70 7.47 0.08
CA GLY A 543 -0.52 7.04 0.81
C GLY A 543 0.62 6.57 -0.06
N GLY A 544 1.69 6.11 0.58
CA GLY A 544 2.87 5.57 -0.09
C GLY A 544 2.74 4.08 -0.41
N ILE A 545 3.33 3.64 -1.51
CA ILE A 545 3.32 2.23 -1.94
C ILE A 545 4.14 1.31 -1.00
N GLU A 546 5.06 1.87 -0.21
CA GLU A 546 5.85 1.13 0.79
C GLU A 546 4.98 0.38 1.81
N HIS A 547 3.72 0.79 1.98
CA HIS A 547 2.79 0.20 2.92
C HIS A 547 1.90 -0.90 2.33
N ALA A 548 2.15 -1.35 1.09
CA ALA A 548 1.37 -2.34 0.36
C ALA A 548 1.14 -3.66 1.12
N ILE A 549 2.19 -4.24 1.70
CA ILE A 549 2.14 -5.54 2.41
C ILE A 549 2.15 -5.41 3.94
N LEU A 550 2.27 -4.18 4.44
CA LEU A 550 2.30 -3.83 5.86
C LEU A 550 0.93 -3.27 6.28
N HIS A 551 0.87 -1.96 6.52
CA HIS A 551 -0.32 -1.23 6.96
C HIS A 551 -1.55 -1.55 6.11
N LEU A 552 -1.45 -1.59 4.77
CA LEU A 552 -2.62 -1.86 3.93
C LEU A 552 -3.17 -3.28 4.13
N LEU A 553 -2.32 -4.28 4.37
CA LEU A 553 -2.79 -5.64 4.67
C LEU A 553 -3.40 -5.71 6.09
N TYR A 554 -2.75 -5.09 7.08
CA TYR A 554 -3.23 -5.09 8.47
C TYR A 554 -4.54 -4.31 8.63
N ALA A 555 -4.72 -3.20 7.91
CA ALA A 555 -5.97 -2.44 7.90
C ALA A 555 -7.14 -3.27 7.34
N ARG A 556 -6.90 -4.05 6.27
CA ARG A 556 -7.91 -4.97 5.71
C ARG A 556 -8.25 -6.07 6.71
N PHE A 557 -7.25 -6.65 7.37
CA PHE A 557 -7.46 -7.63 8.42
C PHE A 557 -8.28 -7.06 9.59
N PHE A 558 -7.93 -5.88 10.10
CA PHE A 558 -8.65 -5.24 11.21
C PHE A 558 -10.07 -4.80 10.82
N GLN A 559 -10.30 -4.36 9.58
CA GLN A 559 -11.65 -4.12 9.07
C GLN A 559 -12.53 -5.36 9.23
N LYS A 560 -12.02 -6.53 8.80
CA LYS A 560 -12.74 -7.82 8.87
C LYS A 560 -12.94 -8.28 10.31
N VAL A 561 -11.92 -8.13 11.16
CA VAL A 561 -12.05 -8.43 12.60
C VAL A 561 -13.09 -7.54 13.26
N LEU A 562 -13.06 -6.23 13.02
CA LEU A 562 -14.03 -5.29 13.60
C LEU A 562 -15.44 -5.53 13.05
N ARG A 563 -15.58 -5.96 11.79
CA ARG A 563 -16.85 -6.45 11.23
C ARG A 563 -17.37 -7.66 12.00
N ASP A 564 -16.53 -8.67 12.20
CA ASP A 564 -16.91 -9.92 12.89
C ASP A 564 -17.10 -9.75 14.41
N LEU A 565 -16.56 -8.68 14.98
CA LEU A 565 -16.85 -8.21 16.34
C LEU A 565 -18.13 -7.35 16.43
N GLY A 566 -18.74 -6.99 15.30
CA GLY A 566 -19.99 -6.23 15.24
C GLY A 566 -19.84 -4.71 15.28
N TYR A 567 -18.63 -4.18 15.12
CA TYR A 567 -18.38 -2.74 15.09
C TYR A 567 -18.52 -2.11 13.71
N LEU A 568 -18.21 -2.87 12.65
CA LEU A 568 -18.24 -2.41 11.26
C LEU A 568 -19.10 -3.35 10.39
N ARG A 569 -19.43 -2.92 9.17
CA ARG A 569 -20.29 -3.69 8.25
C ARG A 569 -19.62 -4.07 6.92
N GLY A 570 -18.71 -3.25 6.41
CA GLY A 570 -18.04 -3.49 5.13
C GLY A 570 -16.87 -4.48 5.21
N ASP A 571 -16.53 -5.10 4.08
CA ASP A 571 -15.46 -6.11 3.99
C ASP A 571 -14.06 -5.52 3.79
N GLU A 572 -14.00 -4.28 3.30
CA GLU A 572 -12.76 -3.57 2.94
C GLU A 572 -12.80 -2.13 3.48
N PRO A 573 -11.70 -1.60 4.05
CA PRO A 573 -11.71 -0.29 4.71
C PRO A 573 -11.63 0.90 3.75
N PHE A 574 -11.04 0.70 2.56
CA PHE A 574 -10.74 1.76 1.60
C PHE A 574 -11.34 1.43 0.24
N GLU A 575 -12.30 2.24 -0.20
CA GLU A 575 -12.98 2.07 -1.49
C GLU A 575 -12.00 2.29 -2.65
N ASN A 576 -11.25 3.41 -2.62
CA ASN A 576 -10.22 3.71 -3.61
C ASN A 576 -8.88 3.97 -2.93
N LEU A 577 -7.79 3.53 -3.57
CA LEU A 577 -6.42 3.74 -3.11
C LEU A 577 -5.62 4.52 -4.15
N LEU A 578 -5.05 5.64 -3.74
CA LEU A 578 -4.06 6.39 -4.51
C LEU A 578 -2.69 6.22 -3.86
N THR A 579 -1.82 5.46 -4.50
CA THR A 579 -0.40 5.42 -4.12
C THR A 579 0.35 6.54 -4.82
N GLN A 580 0.74 7.56 -4.06
CA GLN A 580 1.51 8.67 -4.61
C GLN A 580 2.96 8.24 -4.92
N GLY A 581 3.55 8.88 -5.93
CA GLY A 581 4.97 8.73 -6.22
C GLY A 581 5.83 9.46 -5.18
N MET A 582 7.05 8.95 -4.99
CA MET A 582 7.99 9.52 -4.03
C MET A 582 8.46 10.92 -4.47
N VAL A 583 8.73 11.78 -3.49
CA VAL A 583 9.50 13.02 -3.72
C VAL A 583 10.97 12.67 -3.57
N LEU A 584 11.73 12.92 -4.63
CA LEU A 584 13.15 12.63 -4.74
C LEU A 584 13.96 13.93 -4.67
N LYS A 585 15.18 13.82 -4.17
CA LYS A 585 16.22 14.85 -4.26
C LYS A 585 17.53 14.17 -4.59
N ASP A 586 18.16 14.58 -5.68
CA ASP A 586 19.37 13.99 -6.24
C ASP A 586 19.16 12.49 -6.57
N GLY A 587 18.00 12.16 -7.13
CA GLY A 587 17.61 10.78 -7.48
C GLY A 587 17.36 9.85 -6.28
N LYS A 588 17.32 10.39 -5.05
CA LYS A 588 17.08 9.62 -3.83
C LYS A 588 15.80 10.08 -3.14
N LYS A 589 15.00 9.13 -2.63
CA LYS A 589 13.83 9.43 -1.78
C LYS A 589 14.20 10.40 -0.67
N MET A 590 13.41 11.46 -0.53
CA MET A 590 13.53 12.42 0.56
C MET A 590 13.27 11.72 1.90
N SER A 591 14.24 11.77 2.81
CA SER A 591 14.10 11.18 4.15
C SER A 591 15.08 11.81 5.13
N LYS A 592 14.67 11.92 6.39
CA LYS A 592 15.51 12.49 7.46
C LYS A 592 16.81 11.73 7.65
N SER A 593 16.78 10.39 7.57
CA SER A 593 17.96 9.53 7.71
C SER A 593 19.02 9.77 6.62
N LYS A 594 18.61 10.23 5.43
CA LYS A 594 19.52 10.57 4.33
C LYS A 594 19.99 12.03 4.32
N GLY A 595 19.43 12.88 5.19
CA GLY A 595 19.79 14.30 5.28
C GLY A 595 19.42 15.15 4.06
N ASN A 596 18.59 14.63 3.14
CA ASN A 596 18.20 15.30 1.89
C ASN A 596 16.80 15.95 1.95
N VAL A 597 16.32 16.25 3.16
CA VAL A 597 15.00 16.83 3.40
C VAL A 597 14.94 18.30 2.97
N VAL A 598 13.82 18.69 2.38
CA VAL A 598 13.45 20.11 2.20
C VAL A 598 12.33 20.41 3.19
N ASP A 599 12.58 21.39 4.04
CA ASP A 599 11.65 21.88 5.07
C ASP A 599 10.60 22.78 4.40
N PRO A 600 9.29 22.53 4.58
CA PRO A 600 8.25 23.38 4.01
C PRO A 600 8.27 24.82 4.57
N ASP A 601 8.71 25.05 5.81
CA ASP A 601 8.75 26.38 6.42
C ASP A 601 9.64 27.34 5.60
N ASP A 602 10.74 26.83 5.04
CA ASP A 602 11.64 27.63 4.20
C ASP A 602 10.95 28.13 2.92
N ILE A 603 10.06 27.33 2.36
CA ILE A 603 9.30 27.67 1.15
C ILE A 603 8.17 28.63 1.50
N ILE A 604 7.44 28.36 2.58
CA ILE A 604 6.33 29.22 3.04
C ILE A 604 6.86 30.61 3.36
N ASN A 605 7.96 30.73 4.11
CA ASN A 605 8.55 32.01 4.48
C ASN A 605 9.01 32.84 3.27
N ARG A 606 9.43 32.20 2.17
CA ARG A 606 9.92 32.88 0.97
C ARG A 606 8.85 33.16 -0.07
N TYR A 607 7.93 32.22 -0.27
CA TYR A 607 7.01 32.20 -1.41
C TYR A 607 5.53 31.99 -1.02
N GLY A 608 5.23 31.67 0.23
CA GLY A 608 3.88 31.34 0.72
C GLY A 608 3.50 29.86 0.55
N ALA A 609 2.54 29.43 1.35
CA ALA A 609 1.90 28.12 1.29
C ALA A 609 1.28 27.79 -0.07
N ASP A 610 0.61 28.75 -0.72
CA ASP A 610 0.00 28.51 -2.03
C ASP A 610 1.05 28.17 -3.09
N THR A 611 2.24 28.77 -3.03
CA THR A 611 3.35 28.41 -3.92
C THR A 611 3.79 26.96 -3.70
N ALA A 612 3.97 26.54 -2.44
CA ALA A 612 4.41 25.19 -2.10
C ALA A 612 3.41 24.13 -2.62
N ARG A 613 2.12 24.38 -2.42
CA ARG A 613 1.02 23.52 -2.87
C ARG A 613 0.89 23.47 -4.38
N LEU A 614 0.94 24.63 -5.03
CA LEU A 614 0.88 24.72 -6.49
C LEU A 614 2.03 23.94 -7.13
N PHE A 615 3.26 24.17 -6.66
CA PHE A 615 4.43 23.47 -7.16
C PHE A 615 4.28 21.95 -7.02
N ILE A 616 3.92 21.46 -5.82
CA ILE A 616 3.90 20.02 -5.56
C ILE A 616 2.82 19.29 -6.36
N LEU A 617 1.70 19.96 -6.66
CA LEU A 617 0.62 19.42 -7.50
C LEU A 617 0.87 19.61 -9.00
N PHE A 618 1.73 20.55 -9.39
CA PHE A 618 2.05 20.84 -10.80
C PHE A 618 3.22 20.01 -11.34
N ALA A 619 4.22 19.72 -10.51
CA ALA A 619 5.50 19.18 -10.97
C ALA A 619 5.39 17.79 -11.62
N ALA A 620 4.48 16.92 -11.13
CA ALA A 620 4.27 15.59 -11.70
C ALA A 620 2.85 15.06 -11.39
N PRO A 621 2.31 14.14 -12.21
CA PRO A 621 1.10 13.38 -11.86
C PRO A 621 1.26 12.70 -10.49
N PRO A 622 0.19 12.56 -9.69
CA PRO A 622 0.29 12.07 -8.31
C PRO A 622 1.01 10.73 -8.16
N GLN A 623 0.79 9.79 -9.07
CA GLN A 623 1.35 8.43 -9.02
C GLN A 623 2.82 8.37 -9.46
N LYS A 624 3.34 9.39 -10.15
CA LYS A 624 4.72 9.42 -10.63
C LYS A 624 5.66 10.03 -9.60
N GLU A 625 6.90 9.58 -9.59
CA GLU A 625 7.95 10.22 -8.81
C GLU A 625 8.13 11.69 -9.23
N LEU A 626 8.50 12.52 -8.26
CA LEU A 626 8.75 13.95 -8.43
C LEU A 626 10.18 14.23 -8.02
N GLU A 627 11.02 14.66 -8.95
CA GLU A 627 12.36 15.16 -8.65
C GLU A 627 12.27 16.63 -8.20
N TRP A 628 12.85 16.92 -7.03
CA TRP A 628 12.85 18.26 -6.46
C TRP A 628 13.61 19.26 -7.34
N ASN A 629 13.04 20.44 -7.55
CA ASN A 629 13.66 21.51 -8.34
C ASN A 629 13.26 22.89 -7.80
N ASP A 630 14.21 23.62 -7.22
CA ASP A 630 13.97 24.96 -6.65
C ASP A 630 13.52 25.99 -7.71
N SER A 631 14.03 25.91 -8.94
CA SER A 631 13.62 26.82 -10.03
C SER A 631 12.16 26.63 -10.44
N ALA A 632 11.61 25.42 -10.25
CA ALA A 632 10.20 25.16 -10.52
C ALA A 632 9.28 25.76 -9.45
N VAL A 633 9.75 25.88 -8.20
CA VAL A 633 9.05 26.60 -7.11
C VAL A 633 8.94 28.09 -7.47
N GLU A 634 10.01 28.71 -7.97
CA GLU A 634 9.96 30.10 -8.45
C GLU A 634 9.01 30.28 -9.63
N GLY A 635 8.89 29.29 -10.51
CA GLY A 635 7.89 29.24 -11.57
C GLY A 635 6.46 29.33 -11.04
N ALA A 636 6.14 28.55 -10.01
CA ALA A 636 4.85 28.57 -9.33
C ALA A 636 4.57 29.95 -8.70
N PHE A 637 5.55 30.54 -8.00
CA PHE A 637 5.41 31.89 -7.43
C PHE A 637 5.16 32.97 -8.50
N ARG A 638 5.88 32.92 -9.63
CA ARG A 638 5.67 33.87 -10.74
C ARG A 638 4.28 33.75 -11.35
N PHE A 639 3.73 32.54 -11.44
CA PHE A 639 2.35 32.37 -11.90
C PHE A 639 1.36 33.04 -10.95
N LEU A 640 1.49 32.84 -9.64
CA LEU A 640 0.61 33.47 -8.65
C LEU A 640 0.68 35.01 -8.67
N ASN A 641 1.88 35.57 -8.85
CA ASN A 641 2.04 37.01 -9.01
C ASN A 641 1.34 37.54 -10.28
N ARG A 642 1.44 36.83 -11.42
CA ARG A 642 0.72 37.21 -12.65
C ARG A 642 -0.80 37.14 -12.47
N LEU A 643 -1.30 36.11 -11.79
CA LEU A 643 -2.71 35.98 -11.45
C LEU A 643 -3.18 37.18 -10.61
N TRP A 644 -2.42 37.54 -9.56
CA TRP A 644 -2.68 38.69 -8.70
C TRP A 644 -2.65 40.03 -9.45
N GLU A 645 -1.66 40.23 -10.31
CA GLU A 645 -1.52 41.46 -11.10
C GLU A 645 -2.69 41.67 -12.05
N LYS A 646 -3.12 40.61 -12.78
CA LYS A 646 -4.27 40.70 -13.68
C LYS A 646 -5.58 40.86 -12.91
N ALA A 647 -5.73 40.25 -11.73
CA ALA A 647 -6.92 40.39 -10.90
C ALA A 647 -7.28 41.85 -10.56
N GLN A 648 -6.28 42.72 -10.43
CA GLN A 648 -6.48 44.14 -10.10
C GLN A 648 -7.21 44.94 -11.19
N THR A 649 -7.31 44.40 -12.41
CA THR A 649 -8.01 45.03 -13.53
C THR A 649 -9.37 44.38 -13.79
N ILE A 650 -9.76 43.35 -13.04
CA ILE A 650 -10.98 42.60 -13.30
C ILE A 650 -12.16 43.32 -12.68
N LYS A 651 -13.25 43.48 -13.44
CA LYS A 651 -14.48 44.06 -12.92
C LYS A 651 -15.13 43.15 -11.88
N LYS A 652 -15.66 43.77 -10.83
CA LYS A 652 -16.41 43.07 -9.78
C LYS A 652 -17.78 42.68 -10.32
N ILE A 653 -18.19 41.44 -10.08
CA ILE A 653 -19.48 40.91 -10.53
C ILE A 653 -20.09 39.99 -9.48
N ASP A 654 -21.41 39.97 -9.39
CA ASP A 654 -22.14 39.09 -8.47
C ASP A 654 -22.56 37.75 -9.11
N LYS A 655 -22.59 37.69 -10.43
CA LYS A 655 -22.97 36.52 -11.22
C LYS A 655 -22.19 36.51 -12.54
N LEU A 656 -22.08 35.33 -13.15
CA LEU A 656 -21.47 35.19 -14.46
C LEU A 656 -22.13 36.14 -15.49
N PRO A 657 -21.35 36.82 -16.33
CA PRO A 657 -21.88 37.67 -17.38
C PRO A 657 -22.56 36.84 -18.48
N GLU A 658 -23.61 37.42 -19.06
CA GLU A 658 -24.24 36.90 -20.27
C GLU A 658 -23.49 37.46 -21.47
N ILE A 659 -22.81 36.58 -22.20
CA ILE A 659 -21.94 36.95 -23.33
C ILE A 659 -22.46 36.26 -24.57
N ASP A 660 -22.85 37.05 -25.57
CA ASP A 660 -23.13 36.55 -26.92
C ASP A 660 -21.81 36.10 -27.58
N HIS A 661 -21.59 34.78 -27.60
CA HIS A 661 -20.34 34.18 -28.08
C HIS A 661 -20.06 34.54 -29.54
N GLU A 662 -21.09 34.61 -30.38
CA GLU A 662 -20.92 34.86 -31.82
C GLU A 662 -20.43 36.27 -32.13
N SER A 663 -20.75 37.24 -31.26
CA SER A 663 -20.33 38.63 -31.42
C SER A 663 -18.85 38.90 -31.08
N LEU A 664 -18.17 37.91 -30.49
CA LEU A 664 -16.79 38.03 -30.03
C LEU A 664 -15.77 37.92 -31.17
N ASN A 665 -14.65 38.61 -31.02
CA ASN A 665 -13.51 38.50 -31.92
C ASN A 665 -12.72 37.18 -31.68
N LYS A 666 -11.74 36.90 -32.55
CA LYS A 666 -10.94 35.65 -32.52
C LYS A 666 -10.24 35.43 -31.17
N ASP A 667 -9.64 36.47 -30.59
CA ASP A 667 -8.88 36.36 -29.34
C ASP A 667 -9.80 36.21 -28.12
N GLU A 668 -10.94 36.89 -28.13
CA GLU A 668 -12.01 36.75 -27.12
C GLU A 668 -12.64 35.35 -27.14
N LYS A 669 -13.00 34.83 -28.33
CA LYS A 669 -13.50 33.45 -28.50
C LYS A 669 -12.46 32.43 -28.03
N PHE A 670 -11.18 32.64 -28.37
CA PHE A 670 -10.09 31.78 -27.93
C PHE A 670 -9.88 31.79 -26.41
N ALA A 671 -9.97 32.96 -25.76
CA ALA A 671 -9.91 33.05 -24.30
C ALA A 671 -11.06 32.27 -23.65
N ARG A 672 -12.31 32.45 -24.12
CA ARG A 672 -13.46 31.67 -23.63
C ARG A 672 -13.28 30.18 -23.83
N LEU A 673 -12.82 29.74 -25.01
CA LEU A 673 -12.50 28.33 -25.27
C LEU A 673 -11.54 27.78 -24.20
N LYS A 674 -10.43 28.48 -23.93
CA LYS A 674 -9.43 28.03 -22.94
C LYS A 674 -9.97 27.98 -21.51
N ILE A 675 -10.82 28.93 -21.13
CA ILE A 675 -11.49 28.95 -19.82
C ILE A 675 -12.37 27.71 -19.64
N TYR A 676 -13.21 27.39 -20.63
CA TYR A 676 -14.14 26.26 -20.54
C TYR A 676 -13.46 24.90 -20.80
N GLU A 677 -12.35 24.85 -21.55
CA GLU A 677 -11.46 23.69 -21.60
C GLU A 677 -10.91 23.36 -20.20
N ALA A 678 -10.45 24.36 -19.45
CA ALA A 678 -9.99 24.18 -18.07
C ALA A 678 -11.13 23.70 -17.14
N LEU A 679 -12.34 24.26 -17.29
CA LEU A 679 -13.52 23.81 -16.53
C LEU A 679 -13.87 22.34 -16.83
N LYS A 680 -13.90 21.95 -18.11
CA LYS A 680 -14.14 20.55 -18.51
C LYS A 680 -13.05 19.63 -17.97
N LYS A 681 -11.79 20.06 -18.02
CA LYS A 681 -10.65 19.31 -17.49
C LYS A 681 -10.75 19.08 -15.99
N SER A 682 -11.29 20.04 -15.24
CA SER A 682 -11.46 19.89 -13.79
C SER A 682 -12.39 18.73 -13.41
N THR A 683 -13.42 18.46 -14.22
CA THR A 683 -14.35 17.36 -13.98
C THR A 683 -13.65 16.01 -14.11
N GLU A 684 -12.77 15.85 -15.11
CA GLU A 684 -11.93 14.66 -15.30
C GLU A 684 -10.89 14.49 -14.16
N VAL A 685 -10.28 15.59 -13.72
CA VAL A 685 -9.20 15.55 -12.71
C VAL A 685 -9.72 15.20 -11.32
N PHE A 686 -10.82 15.82 -10.88
CA PHE A 686 -11.40 15.53 -9.57
C PHE A 686 -12.29 14.29 -9.55
N GLY A 687 -12.77 13.83 -10.71
CA GLY A 687 -13.57 12.61 -10.86
C GLY A 687 -12.73 11.34 -10.83
N ASP A 688 -11.70 11.27 -11.71
CA ASP A 688 -11.04 9.99 -12.01
C ASP A 688 -9.51 10.05 -11.97
N THR A 689 -8.89 11.08 -12.57
CA THR A 689 -7.46 10.97 -12.93
C THR A 689 -6.49 11.51 -11.89
N PHE A 690 -6.94 12.45 -11.06
CA PHE A 690 -6.09 13.22 -10.14
C PHE A 690 -4.93 13.97 -10.81
N ALA A 691 -4.98 14.17 -12.14
CA ALA A 691 -3.91 14.81 -12.90
C ALA A 691 -3.90 16.35 -12.72
N PHE A 692 -3.69 16.82 -11.48
CA PHE A 692 -3.71 18.24 -11.10
C PHE A 692 -2.77 19.09 -11.93
N ASN A 693 -1.61 18.53 -12.32
CA ASN A 693 -0.65 19.19 -13.19
C ASN A 693 -1.26 19.65 -14.51
N THR A 694 -2.16 18.85 -15.10
CA THR A 694 -2.85 19.20 -16.35
C THR A 694 -3.94 20.25 -16.16
N LEU A 695 -4.65 20.21 -15.03
CA LEU A 695 -5.64 21.26 -14.68
C LEU A 695 -4.95 22.60 -14.42
N ILE A 696 -3.83 22.59 -13.70
CA ILE A 696 -3.02 23.78 -13.44
C ILE A 696 -2.50 24.36 -14.76
N ALA A 697 -1.97 23.51 -15.65
CA ALA A 697 -1.54 23.93 -16.98
C ALA A 697 -2.69 24.58 -17.78
N ALA A 698 -3.89 23.98 -17.77
CA ALA A 698 -5.07 24.55 -18.42
C ALA A 698 -5.46 25.91 -17.83
N CYS A 699 -5.37 26.10 -16.51
CA CYS A 699 -5.59 27.40 -15.87
C CYS A 699 -4.52 28.43 -16.26
N MET A 700 -3.25 28.01 -16.40
CA MET A 700 -2.17 28.87 -16.89
C MET A 700 -2.39 29.30 -18.35
N GLU A 701 -2.82 28.38 -19.22
CA GLU A 701 -3.18 28.67 -20.60
C GLU A 701 -4.37 29.64 -20.69
N ALA A 702 -5.41 29.40 -19.89
CA ALA A 702 -6.57 30.29 -19.81
C ALA A 702 -6.17 31.70 -19.36
N LEU A 703 -5.32 31.82 -18.32
CA LEU A 703 -4.81 33.12 -17.89
C LEU A 703 -3.98 33.82 -18.98
N ASN A 704 -3.16 33.09 -19.72
CA ASN A 704 -2.40 33.66 -20.84
C ASN A 704 -3.34 34.17 -21.96
N ALA A 705 -4.40 33.42 -22.28
CA ALA A 705 -5.38 33.84 -23.29
C ALA A 705 -6.20 35.05 -22.84
N ILE A 706 -6.58 35.12 -21.55
CA ILE A 706 -7.22 36.29 -20.93
C ILE A 706 -6.31 37.52 -21.00
N ASN A 707 -4.98 37.35 -20.92
CA ASN A 707 -4.03 38.46 -21.03
C ASN A 707 -3.80 38.93 -22.48
N ALA A 708 -4.21 38.16 -23.48
CA ALA A 708 -4.06 38.51 -24.89
C ALA A 708 -5.22 39.36 -25.43
N GLN A 709 -6.23 39.65 -24.60
CA GLN A 709 -7.45 40.35 -24.96
C GLN A 709 -7.94 41.26 -23.82
N ASP A 710 -8.77 42.27 -24.12
CA ASP A 710 -9.15 43.34 -23.18
C ASP A 710 -10.66 43.45 -22.89
N ASN A 711 -11.46 42.46 -23.31
CA ASN A 711 -12.90 42.43 -23.04
C ASN A 711 -13.20 42.16 -21.56
N ASP A 712 -13.83 43.13 -20.90
CA ASP A 712 -14.14 43.08 -19.47
C ASP A 712 -15.07 41.95 -19.07
N ASP A 713 -16.06 41.60 -19.91
CA ASP A 713 -16.98 40.48 -19.64
C ASP A 713 -16.26 39.13 -19.71
N VAL A 714 -15.43 38.92 -20.75
CA VAL A 714 -14.63 37.70 -20.89
C VAL A 714 -13.59 37.59 -19.75
N ASN A 715 -12.95 38.72 -19.39
CA ASN A 715 -12.04 38.80 -18.26
C ASN A 715 -12.72 38.38 -16.94
N ALA A 716 -13.91 38.92 -16.67
CA ALA A 716 -14.67 38.60 -15.46
C ALA A 716 -15.18 37.15 -15.45
N GLU A 717 -15.70 36.63 -16.57
CA GLU A 717 -16.08 35.22 -16.72
C GLU A 717 -14.87 34.31 -16.45
N GLY A 718 -13.71 34.64 -17.02
CA GLY A 718 -12.47 33.90 -16.85
C GLY A 718 -12.02 33.82 -15.41
N PHE A 719 -11.96 34.94 -14.69
CA PHE A 719 -11.57 34.94 -13.27
C PHE A 719 -12.62 34.28 -12.36
N PHE A 720 -13.92 34.41 -12.67
CA PHE A 720 -14.98 33.71 -11.94
C PHE A 720 -14.76 32.20 -11.97
N ILE A 721 -14.39 31.65 -13.14
CA ILE A 721 -14.14 30.22 -13.34
C ILE A 721 -12.75 29.82 -12.82
N ILE A 722 -11.67 30.50 -13.22
CA ILE A 722 -10.29 30.13 -12.87
C ILE A 722 -10.09 30.12 -11.34
N LEU A 723 -10.62 31.12 -10.61
CA LEU A 723 -10.49 31.13 -9.16
C LEU A 723 -11.29 30.01 -8.50
N ASN A 724 -12.43 29.60 -9.07
CA ASN A 724 -13.17 28.41 -8.61
C ASN A 724 -12.32 27.15 -8.78
N LEU A 725 -11.68 26.98 -9.94
CA LEU A 725 -10.86 25.82 -10.28
C LEU A 725 -9.56 25.74 -9.46
N LEU A 726 -8.96 26.90 -9.18
CA LEU A 726 -7.70 27.00 -8.45
C LEU A 726 -7.86 26.92 -6.93
N GLU A 727 -9.03 27.22 -6.37
CA GLU A 727 -9.24 27.21 -4.91
C GLU A 727 -8.81 25.90 -4.21
N PRO A 728 -9.02 24.69 -4.74
CA PRO A 728 -8.57 23.48 -4.06
C PRO A 728 -7.03 23.35 -4.03
N ILE A 729 -6.34 24.06 -4.92
CA ILE A 729 -4.90 23.96 -5.16
C ILE A 729 -4.18 25.09 -4.41
N VAL A 730 -4.65 26.33 -4.58
CA VAL A 730 -4.11 27.57 -4.00
C VAL A 730 -5.22 28.34 -3.27
N PRO A 731 -5.71 27.81 -2.14
CA PRO A 731 -6.93 28.29 -1.51
C PRO A 731 -6.83 29.74 -1.00
N HIS A 732 -5.65 30.22 -0.58
CA HIS A 732 -5.56 31.52 0.09
C HIS A 732 -5.71 32.68 -0.92
N ILE A 733 -4.93 32.68 -1.99
CA ILE A 733 -5.03 33.67 -3.07
C ILE A 733 -6.38 33.57 -3.79
N ALA A 734 -6.90 32.36 -3.97
CA ALA A 734 -8.18 32.15 -4.61
C ALA A 734 -9.32 32.75 -3.79
N ASN A 735 -9.35 32.50 -2.47
CA ASN A 735 -10.35 33.10 -1.58
C ASN A 735 -10.19 34.63 -1.47
N GLU A 736 -8.96 35.17 -1.39
CA GLU A 736 -8.74 36.62 -1.32
C GLU A 736 -9.29 37.34 -2.56
N LEU A 737 -8.91 36.87 -3.74
CA LEU A 737 -9.33 37.48 -4.99
C LEU A 737 -10.82 37.26 -5.24
N SER A 738 -11.35 36.10 -4.89
CA SER A 738 -12.77 35.77 -5.03
C SER A 738 -13.65 36.59 -4.07
N GLU A 739 -13.23 36.81 -2.83
CA GLU A 739 -13.89 37.70 -1.88
C GLU A 739 -13.94 39.13 -2.44
N GLU A 740 -12.80 39.65 -2.94
CA GLU A 740 -12.70 41.01 -3.47
C GLU A 740 -13.54 41.25 -4.74
N LEU A 741 -13.54 40.27 -5.66
CA LEU A 741 -14.15 40.41 -6.97
C LEU A 741 -15.61 39.93 -7.01
N PHE A 742 -15.94 38.89 -6.25
CA PHE A 742 -17.19 38.13 -6.40
C PHE A 742 -17.90 37.82 -5.06
N GLY A 743 -17.36 38.27 -3.92
CA GLY A 743 -17.88 37.92 -2.60
C GLY A 743 -17.99 36.41 -2.38
N ARG A 744 -17.05 35.62 -2.93
CA ARG A 744 -17.04 34.14 -2.89
C ARG A 744 -18.21 33.43 -3.58
N LYS A 745 -19.07 34.16 -4.31
CA LYS A 745 -20.23 33.58 -5.03
C LYS A 745 -19.85 32.63 -6.16
N ASN A 746 -18.60 32.68 -6.63
CA ASN A 746 -18.11 31.78 -7.65
C ASN A 746 -17.75 30.38 -7.12
N PHE A 747 -17.69 30.15 -5.81
CA PHE A 747 -17.41 28.83 -5.23
C PHE A 747 -18.64 27.91 -5.19
N THR A 748 -19.28 27.77 -6.34
CA THR A 748 -20.39 26.87 -6.60
C THR A 748 -20.08 25.98 -7.80
N LYS A 749 -20.96 25.03 -8.10
CA LYS A 749 -20.91 24.31 -9.38
C LYS A 749 -21.11 25.29 -10.54
N ILE A 750 -20.27 25.20 -11.57
CA ILE A 750 -20.34 26.03 -12.78
C ILE A 750 -20.66 25.11 -13.97
N ALA A 751 -21.65 25.50 -14.78
CA ALA A 751 -22.04 24.76 -15.97
C ALA A 751 -21.07 25.02 -17.13
N VAL A 752 -20.78 23.97 -17.91
CA VAL A 752 -20.01 24.08 -19.15
C VAL A 752 -20.91 24.69 -20.24
N LYS A 753 -20.38 25.67 -20.98
CA LYS A 753 -21.04 26.31 -22.13
C LYS A 753 -20.56 25.64 -23.42
N GLU A 754 -21.44 24.90 -24.11
CA GLU A 754 -21.06 24.10 -25.28
C GLU A 754 -20.74 24.96 -26.51
N GLU A 755 -21.33 26.16 -26.61
CA GLU A 755 -21.13 27.07 -27.73
C GLU A 755 -19.66 27.50 -27.90
N VAL A 756 -18.87 27.52 -26.81
CA VAL A 756 -17.47 27.97 -26.84
C VAL A 756 -16.53 26.97 -27.52
N PHE A 757 -16.96 25.72 -27.72
CA PHE A 757 -16.18 24.67 -28.39
C PHE A 757 -16.41 24.63 -29.90
N VAL A 758 -17.39 25.39 -30.40
CA VAL A 758 -17.66 25.52 -31.82
C VAL A 758 -16.55 26.39 -32.42
N LYS A 759 -15.82 25.84 -33.41
CA LYS A 759 -14.76 26.58 -34.11
C LYS A 759 -15.33 27.24 -35.34
N ASP A 760 -15.06 28.53 -35.52
CA ASP A 760 -15.42 29.25 -36.76
C ASP A 760 -14.55 28.79 -37.94
N SER A 761 -13.30 28.43 -37.68
CA SER A 761 -12.34 27.98 -38.68
C SER A 761 -11.52 26.77 -38.21
N ILE A 762 -11.06 25.97 -39.16
CA ILE A 762 -10.19 24.81 -38.96
C ILE A 762 -8.88 25.00 -39.74
N ALA A 763 -7.76 24.78 -39.07
CA ALA A 763 -6.45 24.69 -39.72
C ALA A 763 -6.28 23.29 -40.32
N LEU A 764 -6.01 23.24 -41.63
CA LEU A 764 -5.84 21.99 -42.37
C LEU A 764 -4.42 21.89 -42.91
N ALA A 765 -3.71 20.83 -42.53
CA ALA A 765 -2.45 20.49 -43.16
C ALA A 765 -2.69 19.95 -44.58
N VAL A 766 -1.89 20.38 -45.55
CA VAL A 766 -1.92 19.81 -46.90
C VAL A 766 -0.67 18.98 -47.12
N THR A 767 -0.86 17.71 -47.44
CA THR A 767 0.23 16.76 -47.72
C THR A 767 0.18 16.29 -49.17
N VAL A 768 1.35 15.94 -49.71
CA VAL A 768 1.49 15.36 -51.05
C VAL A 768 2.34 14.10 -50.92
N ASN A 769 1.78 12.94 -51.30
CA ASN A 769 2.35 11.61 -51.02
C ASN A 769 2.78 11.46 -49.54
N GLY A 770 1.94 11.91 -48.61
CA GLY A 770 2.18 11.81 -47.17
C GLY A 770 3.15 12.84 -46.58
N LYS A 771 3.81 13.69 -47.38
CA LYS A 771 4.72 14.74 -46.88
C LYS A 771 3.99 16.09 -46.75
N LYS A 772 4.04 16.74 -45.57
CA LYS A 772 3.44 18.08 -45.35
C LYS A 772 4.09 19.13 -46.25
N ARG A 773 3.27 19.87 -47.00
CA ARG A 773 3.69 20.89 -47.97
C ARG A 773 3.14 22.28 -47.67
N ALA A 774 1.93 22.35 -47.12
CA ALA A 774 1.31 23.61 -46.72
C ALA A 774 0.38 23.40 -45.52
N GLU A 775 -0.15 24.51 -45.03
CA GLU A 775 -1.22 24.57 -44.03
C GLU A 775 -2.04 25.84 -44.30
N PHE A 776 -3.36 25.75 -44.17
CA PHE A 776 -4.28 26.87 -44.40
C PHE A 776 -5.50 26.79 -43.47
N GLU A 777 -6.09 27.94 -43.13
CA GLU A 777 -7.35 28.02 -42.36
C GLU A 777 -8.55 28.12 -43.32
N VAL A 778 -9.62 27.37 -43.03
CA VAL A 778 -10.92 27.45 -43.72
C VAL A 778 -12.06 27.56 -42.71
N ALA A 779 -13.20 28.12 -43.12
CA ALA A 779 -14.39 28.10 -42.28
C ALA A 779 -14.78 26.65 -41.92
N ALA A 780 -15.21 26.40 -40.68
CA ALA A 780 -15.60 25.06 -40.24
C ALA A 780 -16.85 24.53 -40.96
N SER A 781 -17.66 25.43 -41.52
CA SER A 781 -18.81 25.14 -42.38
C SER A 781 -18.46 25.03 -43.88
N GLU A 782 -17.18 25.16 -44.25
CA GLU A 782 -16.74 25.15 -45.65
C GLU A 782 -16.99 23.77 -46.29
N SER A 783 -17.45 23.78 -47.55
CA SER A 783 -17.73 22.53 -48.27
C SER A 783 -16.45 21.77 -48.61
N GLU A 784 -16.50 20.43 -48.61
CA GLU A 784 -15.34 19.59 -48.95
C GLU A 784 -14.75 19.97 -50.32
N SER A 785 -15.59 20.30 -51.30
CA SER A 785 -15.15 20.75 -52.63
C SER A 785 -14.31 22.03 -52.58
N GLU A 786 -14.71 23.02 -51.79
CA GLU A 786 -13.97 24.28 -51.69
C GLU A 786 -12.69 24.11 -50.87
N ILE A 787 -12.72 23.27 -49.83
CA ILE A 787 -11.53 22.86 -49.07
C ILE A 787 -10.48 22.22 -49.99
N LEU A 788 -10.88 21.25 -50.82
CA LEU A 788 -9.97 20.57 -51.76
C LEU A 788 -9.39 21.54 -52.78
N LYS A 789 -10.20 22.47 -53.29
CA LYS A 789 -9.77 23.51 -54.24
C LYS A 789 -8.73 24.46 -53.61
N GLN A 790 -8.98 24.96 -52.41
CA GLN A 790 -8.02 25.79 -51.69
C GLN A 790 -6.75 25.02 -51.32
N ALA A 791 -6.87 23.74 -50.93
CA ALA A 791 -5.72 22.89 -50.66
C ALA A 791 -4.84 22.73 -51.91
N LYS A 792 -5.43 22.50 -53.09
CA LYS A 792 -4.71 22.45 -54.38
C LYS A 792 -3.96 23.74 -54.69
N GLN A 793 -4.57 24.89 -54.44
CA GLN A 793 -3.93 26.19 -54.64
C GLN A 793 -2.69 26.34 -53.73
N ASN A 794 -2.82 25.97 -52.46
CA ASN A 794 -1.73 26.04 -51.48
C ASN A 794 -0.54 25.12 -51.82
N VAL A 795 -0.77 24.04 -52.58
CA VAL A 795 0.29 23.12 -52.99
C VAL A 795 0.50 23.02 -54.50
N ALA A 796 0.06 24.04 -55.27
CA ALA A 796 0.06 24.02 -56.73
C ALA A 796 1.42 23.64 -57.35
N LYS A 797 2.52 24.19 -56.81
CA LYS A 797 3.89 23.90 -57.29
C LYS A 797 4.33 22.44 -57.15
N TRP A 798 3.69 21.66 -56.28
CA TRP A 798 3.97 20.22 -56.10
C TRP A 798 3.03 19.34 -56.92
N LEU A 799 1.95 19.90 -57.46
CA LEU A 799 0.99 19.22 -58.32
C LEU A 799 1.25 19.50 -59.81
N GLU A 800 2.04 20.52 -60.13
CA GLU A 800 2.36 20.91 -61.50
C GLU A 800 3.05 19.78 -62.28
N GLY A 801 2.47 19.42 -63.44
CA GLY A 801 2.97 18.34 -64.30
C GLY A 801 2.81 16.93 -63.72
N LYS A 802 2.03 16.75 -62.65
CA LYS A 802 1.81 15.47 -61.97
C LYS A 802 0.35 15.04 -62.10
N GLU A 803 0.10 13.74 -62.22
CA GLU A 803 -1.24 13.16 -62.23
C GLU A 803 -1.71 12.94 -60.78
N ILE A 804 -2.85 13.52 -60.40
CA ILE A 804 -3.46 13.27 -59.09
C ILE A 804 -4.26 11.96 -59.17
N LEU A 805 -3.77 10.91 -58.50
CA LEU A 805 -4.44 9.61 -58.42
C LEU A 805 -5.57 9.61 -57.39
N LYS A 806 -5.42 10.34 -56.30
CA LYS A 806 -6.40 10.37 -55.20
C LYS A 806 -6.32 11.66 -54.40
N GLU A 807 -7.49 12.17 -54.04
CA GLU A 807 -7.68 13.28 -53.10
C GLU A 807 -8.28 12.71 -51.83
N ILE A 808 -7.61 12.90 -50.69
CA ILE A 808 -8.06 12.37 -49.40
C ILE A 808 -8.26 13.53 -48.45
N TYR A 809 -9.52 13.82 -48.13
CA TYR A 809 -9.84 14.74 -47.04
C TYR A 809 -10.15 13.96 -45.76
N ILE A 810 -9.39 14.22 -44.70
CA ILE A 810 -9.73 13.77 -43.35
C ILE A 810 -10.37 14.96 -42.66
N LYS A 811 -11.68 14.87 -42.45
CA LYS A 811 -12.51 15.96 -41.91
C LYS A 811 -11.87 16.61 -40.67
N GLY A 812 -11.70 17.93 -40.72
CA GLY A 812 -11.13 18.72 -39.63
C GLY A 812 -9.64 18.52 -39.35
N LYS A 813 -8.89 17.75 -40.17
CA LYS A 813 -7.48 17.43 -39.91
C LYS A 813 -6.54 17.76 -41.07
N LEU A 814 -6.73 17.16 -42.24
CA LEU A 814 -5.79 17.31 -43.35
C LEU A 814 -6.40 16.99 -44.72
N VAL A 815 -5.74 17.48 -45.77
CA VAL A 815 -5.95 17.07 -47.16
C VAL A 815 -4.66 16.42 -47.67
N ASN A 816 -4.72 15.22 -48.25
CA ASN A 816 -3.59 14.56 -48.89
C ASN A 816 -3.85 14.33 -50.38
N PHE A 817 -2.93 14.80 -51.22
CA PHE A 817 -2.90 14.50 -52.65
C PHE A 817 -1.93 13.36 -52.92
N VAL A 818 -2.46 12.24 -53.42
CA VAL A 818 -1.63 11.14 -53.93
C VAL A 818 -1.37 11.42 -55.40
N ILE A 819 -0.10 11.62 -55.73
CA ILE A 819 0.32 11.98 -57.09
C ILE A 819 1.25 10.93 -57.69
N LYS A 820 1.14 10.76 -59.01
CA LYS A 820 2.00 9.92 -59.85
C LYS A 820 2.64 10.79 -60.92
N GLY A 821 3.96 10.69 -61.03
CA GLY A 821 4.75 11.41 -62.04
C GLY A 821 6.06 11.93 -61.53
#